data_AF-A0A933NBR0-F1
#
_entry.id   AF-A0A933NBR0-F1
#
_cell.length_a   1.000
_cell.length_b   1.000
_cell.length_c   1.000
_cell.angle_alpha   90.00
_cell.angle_beta   90.00
_cell.angle_gamma   90.00
#
_symmetry.space_group_name_H-M   'P 1'
#
loop_
_entity.id
_entity.type
_entity.pdbx_description
1 polymer ?
#
loop_
_entity_poly.entity_id
_entity_poly.type
_entity_poly.pdbx_seq_one_letter_code
_entity_poly.pdbx_strand_id
1 'polypeptide(L)'
;MFRARSLLVLAPLWVACSDKPPSAVAKQITSRTDLIGGPGALGEVGDYLLANDQIRVIIQGAGFSRGFGVYGGSLIDADLVRTAAAGDSAGGRGYDNFSEMFPGFFLRAISPIEGGISTEMAEDGSARVTVTATAADFLYLVQKVNDVVADTKDLIFTNEYKLHPQKRYVEITTTVLNQGTRSVKLPSDGIDSLTMGAEFTMPVGEVILFGAGNKVFAPGAGFDLRYTLERLYKNGPALPQLPGLVTQFVATKGPHISYGFASGVTEDDRSFLKRTGNTTARADDLLIPFIFSAFTGAFFAAPPAVLKERESFSFKKYFIVGSGDIASIRDVVLEIRGAPTGQFSGVVYDGETLEPRPGASIVTYDANGSPYNQHTADATGRFKGRYEAGKYTYRVVDEGIFTTAPVAFEILADDTTPAEVYLATPGWLNVSTFDASGRPMPGKCTVVGSYQGLAANKPGHEFLYDLVVGESFRPLDLVPDTTDARTREFIESITITDGRPVRSRLRPGSYRVVCSRGIEYDTYEERITVEAGKQVEISATLHPVIDTTGWVSGDYHLHSINSVDSFMPLDERVLSCAAEGVDMALSSDHNFVTDYSSEIGRAGLEDWMQSMVGIELTTLEVGHFNGFPLRYDPGPTTKGSFEWSGRPPAAIFDDLRGLGKYGPDRTVVQVNHPRDSVLGYFNDYNFDQESGLPEEETSVILKPEGPEFGPSRFSLGFDAIEIYNAKRFDIMRTYRVPEILPPPPLPPSIPSPGTVLRDEAGDIAFPGGLEDWFTLLNMGHRFTATGNSDSHELLDECAYPRTYTPATNDKPPKIDELEIVDAMKNQRALATNGPFLDVRVGGVGMGETASASNGGVDAEVRVQSAPWIEVDRVRMIVNGELVDSFAVAAKARACVGRNPAYCDTLVDSLGSFGLHVDVAKDSWVVFEAIGEKSMWPVLTPLEIPSLQVADAVGGIAGAFGISLNPFGNLQPNRVTVAYPYAFTNPIFIDADGDGAFRGTGTSGLGLTSRDEGRVAGKKTRVPTLMSIFEAFDDAN
;
A
#
# COMPACT_ATOMS: atom_id res chain seq x y z
N MET A 1 60.95 -24.53 57.56
CA MET A 1 60.90 -25.90 57.06
C MET A 1 60.42 -25.89 55.62
N PHE A 2 61.28 -26.39 54.73
CA PHE A 2 61.11 -26.99 53.39
C PHE A 2 59.82 -26.86 52.55
N ARG A 3 60.05 -26.44 51.28
CA ARG A 3 59.55 -26.96 49.97
C ARG A 3 58.02 -26.96 49.71
N ALA A 4 57.51 -26.65 48.51
CA ALA A 4 58.00 -27.05 47.19
C ALA A 4 57.60 -26.06 46.07
N ARG A 5 58.47 -25.98 45.05
CA ARG A 5 58.21 -25.36 43.74
C ARG A 5 57.40 -26.35 42.89
N SER A 6 56.30 -25.91 42.32
CA SER A 6 55.65 -26.58 41.18
C SER A 6 55.87 -25.73 39.93
N LEU A 7 56.54 -26.30 38.94
CA LEU A 7 56.67 -25.77 37.59
C LEU A 7 55.27 -25.67 36.95
N LEU A 8 54.85 -24.47 36.55
CA LEU A 8 53.84 -24.31 35.51
C LEU A 8 54.55 -24.37 34.16
N VAL A 9 54.34 -25.46 33.43
CA VAL A 9 54.68 -25.58 32.02
C VAL A 9 53.67 -24.74 31.25
N LEU A 10 54.13 -23.60 30.73
CA LEU A 10 53.43 -22.83 29.70
C LEU A 10 53.41 -23.67 28.41
N ALA A 11 52.29 -24.36 28.17
CA ALA A 11 51.97 -24.87 26.85
C ALA A 11 51.55 -23.68 25.96
N PRO A 12 52.18 -23.45 24.80
CA PRO A 12 51.68 -22.46 23.86
C PRO A 12 50.37 -22.98 23.26
N LEU A 13 49.26 -22.31 23.58
CA LEU A 13 48.02 -22.41 22.83
C LEU A 13 48.31 -21.93 21.41
N TRP A 14 48.62 -22.87 20.51
CA TRP A 14 48.49 -22.66 19.08
C TRP A 14 47.01 -22.46 18.80
N VAL A 15 46.58 -21.20 18.82
CA VAL A 15 45.37 -20.78 18.11
C VAL A 15 45.68 -21.05 16.65
N ALA A 16 45.16 -22.16 16.13
CA ALA A 16 45.11 -22.40 14.71
C ALA A 16 44.17 -21.34 14.13
N CYS A 17 44.72 -20.22 13.68
CA CYS A 17 44.09 -19.42 12.65
C CYS A 17 43.88 -20.35 11.45
N SER A 18 42.63 -20.61 11.08
CA SER A 18 42.37 -21.25 9.80
C SER A 18 42.74 -20.25 8.70
N ASP A 19 43.89 -20.46 8.06
CA ASP A 19 44.36 -19.72 6.87
C ASP A 19 43.49 -19.97 5.62
N LYS A 20 42.21 -20.31 5.76
CA LYS A 20 41.32 -20.32 4.60
C LYS A 20 40.94 -18.87 4.28
N PRO A 21 41.32 -18.34 3.11
CA PRO A 21 40.79 -17.03 2.68
C PRO A 21 39.26 -17.11 2.70
N PRO A 22 38.56 -16.01 3.03
CA PRO A 22 37.11 -15.99 2.96
C PRO A 22 36.69 -16.43 1.55
N SER A 23 36.06 -17.59 1.45
CA SER A 23 35.57 -18.12 0.18
C SER A 23 34.09 -17.80 0.09
N ALA A 24 33.66 -17.29 -1.07
CA ALA A 24 32.23 -17.30 -1.37
C ALA A 24 31.74 -18.76 -1.45
N VAL A 25 30.44 -18.98 -1.31
CA VAL A 25 29.78 -20.28 -1.38
C VAL A 25 28.47 -20.13 -2.15
N ALA A 26 28.23 -21.05 -3.10
CA ALA A 26 26.93 -21.27 -3.71
C ALA A 26 26.50 -22.71 -3.40
N LYS A 27 25.27 -22.89 -2.90
CA LYS A 27 24.71 -24.23 -2.68
C LYS A 27 23.18 -24.19 -2.70
N GLN A 28 22.58 -25.32 -3.02
CA GLN A 28 21.17 -25.53 -2.75
C GLN A 28 20.94 -25.68 -1.23
N ILE A 29 19.91 -25.01 -0.73
CA ILE A 29 19.49 -25.00 0.66
C ILE A 29 18.82 -26.33 0.97
N THR A 30 19.41 -27.07 1.91
CA THR A 30 18.91 -28.37 2.39
C THR A 30 18.51 -28.33 3.87
N SER A 31 18.72 -27.19 4.53
CA SER A 31 18.41 -26.97 5.94
C SER A 31 17.87 -25.56 6.16
N ARG A 32 16.85 -25.41 7.01
CA ARG A 32 16.33 -24.09 7.41
C ARG A 32 17.37 -23.20 8.10
N THR A 33 18.47 -23.76 8.60
CA THR A 33 19.57 -22.97 9.20
C THR A 33 20.39 -22.19 8.17
N ASP A 34 20.32 -22.58 6.90
CA ASP A 34 20.97 -21.88 5.79
C ASP A 34 20.12 -20.69 5.29
N LEU A 35 18.88 -20.54 5.75
CA LEU A 35 17.99 -19.45 5.38
C LEU A 35 18.42 -18.11 6.00
N ILE A 36 17.93 -17.03 5.41
CA ILE A 36 18.03 -15.67 5.93
C ILE A 36 16.71 -15.39 6.66
N GLY A 37 16.80 -14.77 7.84
CA GLY A 37 15.61 -14.38 8.59
C GLY A 37 15.32 -12.89 8.47
N GLY A 38 14.12 -12.48 8.83
CA GLY A 38 13.70 -11.08 8.82
C GLY A 38 12.24 -10.95 8.38
N PRO A 39 11.65 -9.76 8.55
CA PRO A 39 10.24 -9.52 8.22
C PRO A 39 9.87 -9.80 6.75
N GLY A 40 10.78 -9.54 5.81
CA GLY A 40 10.55 -9.78 4.38
C GLY A 40 11.05 -11.13 3.87
N ALA A 41 11.56 -12.01 4.75
CA ALA A 41 12.24 -13.22 4.31
C ALA A 41 11.29 -14.27 3.72
N LEU A 42 11.55 -14.67 2.48
CA LEU A 42 10.73 -15.59 1.71
C LEU A 42 11.40 -16.94 1.44
N GLY A 43 12.70 -17.12 1.73
CA GLY A 43 13.45 -18.35 1.40
C GLY A 43 12.95 -19.65 2.06
N GLU A 44 13.14 -20.78 1.37
CA GLU A 44 12.79 -22.13 1.81
C GLU A 44 13.82 -23.19 1.37
N VAL A 45 13.70 -24.39 1.93
CA VAL A 45 14.47 -25.56 1.51
C VAL A 45 14.17 -25.86 0.04
N GLY A 46 15.23 -25.98 -0.76
CA GLY A 46 15.15 -26.13 -2.22
C GLY A 46 15.67 -24.92 -2.98
N ASP A 47 15.69 -23.74 -2.36
CA ASP A 47 16.28 -22.52 -2.92
C ASP A 47 17.81 -22.55 -2.91
N TYR A 48 18.44 -21.49 -3.40
CA TYR A 48 19.88 -21.42 -3.58
C TYR A 48 20.49 -20.28 -2.78
N LEU A 49 21.38 -20.63 -1.84
CA LEU A 49 22.15 -19.69 -1.05
C LEU A 49 23.40 -19.28 -1.82
N LEU A 50 23.65 -17.98 -1.90
CA LEU A 50 24.91 -17.39 -2.31
C LEU A 50 25.44 -16.50 -1.16
N ALA A 51 26.62 -16.83 -0.62
CA ALA A 51 27.15 -16.16 0.57
C ALA A 51 28.66 -15.95 0.48
N ASN A 52 29.18 -14.90 1.14
CA ASN A 52 30.60 -14.70 1.37
C ASN A 52 30.83 -14.26 2.83
N ASP A 53 31.92 -13.54 3.13
CA ASP A 53 32.24 -13.01 4.46
C ASP A 53 31.51 -11.71 4.81
N GLN A 54 30.79 -11.10 3.86
CA GLN A 54 30.13 -9.81 4.00
C GLN A 54 28.60 -9.91 3.90
N ILE A 55 28.07 -10.70 2.96
CA ILE A 55 26.64 -10.78 2.64
C ILE A 55 26.19 -12.23 2.40
N ARG A 56 24.87 -12.42 2.49
CA ARG A 56 24.14 -13.63 2.11
C ARG A 56 22.95 -13.21 1.28
N VAL A 57 22.67 -13.93 0.19
CA VAL A 57 21.47 -13.75 -0.62
C VAL A 57 20.86 -15.10 -0.98
N ILE A 58 19.54 -15.13 -1.19
CA ILE A 58 18.82 -16.32 -1.63
C ILE A 58 18.20 -16.06 -3.01
N ILE A 59 18.49 -16.99 -3.93
CA ILE A 59 17.85 -17.07 -5.23
C ILE A 59 16.79 -18.17 -5.14
N GLN A 60 15.54 -17.84 -5.47
CA GLN A 60 14.45 -18.80 -5.41
C GLN A 60 14.68 -19.95 -6.40
N GLY A 61 14.25 -21.16 -6.02
CA GLY A 61 14.11 -22.28 -6.94
C GLY A 61 13.15 -21.99 -8.11
N ALA A 62 13.09 -22.93 -9.05
CA ALA A 62 12.11 -22.88 -10.14
C ALA A 62 10.69 -23.11 -9.62
N GLY A 63 9.69 -22.60 -10.33
CA GLY A 63 8.28 -22.67 -9.92
C GLY A 63 7.66 -21.26 -9.84
N PHE A 64 6.60 -21.12 -9.06
CA PHE A 64 5.91 -19.85 -8.82
C PHE A 64 6.69 -18.96 -7.84
N SER A 65 6.71 -17.65 -8.06
CA SER A 65 7.35 -16.71 -7.12
C SER A 65 6.59 -16.66 -5.80
N ARG A 66 7.29 -16.64 -4.66
CA ARG A 66 6.65 -16.35 -3.36
C ARG A 66 6.63 -14.86 -3.02
N GLY A 67 7.26 -14.04 -3.86
CA GLY A 67 7.11 -12.59 -3.83
C GLY A 67 5.86 -12.18 -4.60
N PHE A 68 6.00 -11.16 -5.45
CA PHE A 68 4.90 -10.64 -6.25
C PHE A 68 5.07 -10.94 -7.76
N GLY A 69 6.27 -11.36 -8.18
CA GLY A 69 6.49 -11.89 -9.52
C GLY A 69 5.65 -13.14 -9.81
N VAL A 70 5.75 -13.66 -11.03
CA VAL A 70 5.03 -14.89 -11.42
C VAL A 70 5.93 -16.12 -11.31
N TYR A 71 7.22 -15.97 -11.59
CA TYR A 71 8.16 -17.08 -11.75
C TYR A 71 9.33 -16.99 -10.76
N GLY A 72 9.81 -18.14 -10.29
CA GLY A 72 11.01 -18.27 -9.47
C GLY A 72 12.31 -18.01 -10.24
N GLY A 73 13.45 -18.30 -9.62
CA GLY A 73 14.78 -17.94 -10.15
C GLY A 73 15.17 -16.46 -9.94
N SER A 74 14.32 -15.70 -9.24
CA SER A 74 14.54 -14.34 -8.77
C SER A 74 15.35 -14.30 -7.47
N LEU A 75 16.00 -13.17 -7.20
CA LEU A 75 16.58 -12.90 -5.87
C LEU A 75 15.43 -12.49 -4.95
N ILE A 76 15.28 -13.17 -3.82
CA ILE A 76 14.15 -12.96 -2.89
C ILE A 76 14.57 -12.50 -1.49
N ASP A 77 15.74 -12.94 -1.01
CA ASP A 77 16.22 -12.56 0.32
C ASP A 77 17.64 -12.01 0.26
N ALA A 78 17.95 -11.01 1.09
CA ALA A 78 19.30 -10.50 1.22
C ALA A 78 19.61 -9.91 2.61
N ASP A 79 20.75 -10.32 3.19
CA ASP A 79 21.26 -9.71 4.42
C ASP A 79 22.79 -9.63 4.48
N LEU A 80 23.30 -8.80 5.39
CA LEU A 80 24.68 -8.84 5.82
C LEU A 80 24.98 -10.15 6.55
N VAL A 81 26.24 -10.59 6.52
CA VAL A 81 26.70 -11.68 7.40
C VAL A 81 26.77 -11.16 8.83
N ARG A 82 25.95 -11.75 9.70
CA ARG A 82 25.79 -11.30 11.10
C ARG A 82 26.20 -12.37 12.09
N THR A 83 26.78 -11.92 13.20
CA THR A 83 27.04 -12.77 14.38
C THR A 83 25.83 -12.88 15.30
N ALA A 84 24.92 -11.89 15.26
CA ALA A 84 23.65 -11.85 15.98
C ALA A 84 22.55 -11.26 15.09
N ALA A 85 21.36 -11.87 15.09
CA ALA A 85 20.17 -11.36 14.40
C ALA A 85 18.88 -11.97 14.99
N ALA A 86 17.73 -11.38 14.66
CA ALA A 86 16.41 -11.94 14.91
C ALA A 86 16.11 -13.06 13.88
N GLY A 87 15.26 -14.04 14.19
CA GLY A 87 14.74 -15.02 13.21
C GLY A 87 13.33 -14.61 12.77
N ASP A 88 12.78 -15.04 11.62
CA ASP A 88 12.91 -16.34 10.95
C ASP A 88 12.68 -16.23 9.41
N SER A 89 13.01 -17.26 8.61
CA SER A 89 12.06 -18.08 7.84
C SER A 89 12.09 -19.52 8.37
N ALA A 90 11.43 -19.66 9.52
CA ALA A 90 11.40 -20.77 10.48
C ALA A 90 12.75 -21.43 10.87
N GLY A 91 13.84 -20.65 10.89
CA GLY A 91 15.16 -21.11 11.36
C GLY A 91 16.33 -20.22 10.91
N GLY A 92 16.09 -19.38 9.91
CA GLY A 92 16.99 -18.33 9.47
C GLY A 92 17.23 -17.27 10.54
N ARG A 93 18.33 -16.54 10.40
CA ARG A 93 18.70 -15.38 11.23
C ARG A 93 19.06 -14.23 10.32
N GLY A 94 18.48 -13.06 10.54
CA GLY A 94 18.78 -11.86 9.77
C GLY A 94 17.86 -10.69 10.10
N TYR A 95 17.94 -9.65 9.28
CA TYR A 95 17.00 -8.52 9.26
C TYR A 95 16.53 -8.26 7.83
N ASP A 96 16.40 -9.33 7.04
CA ASP A 96 15.97 -9.21 5.66
C ASP A 96 14.57 -8.59 5.56
N ASN A 97 14.48 -7.60 4.69
CA ASN A 97 13.27 -6.87 4.37
C ASN A 97 13.20 -6.60 2.85
N PHE A 98 13.99 -7.36 2.09
CA PHE A 98 13.90 -7.37 0.65
C PHE A 98 12.73 -8.27 0.24
N SER A 99 12.04 -7.97 -0.85
CA SER A 99 10.94 -8.81 -1.31
C SER A 99 11.34 -9.61 -2.54
N GLU A 100 11.69 -8.94 -3.63
CA GLU A 100 12.03 -9.63 -4.88
C GLU A 100 12.74 -8.74 -5.90
N MET A 101 13.64 -9.31 -6.70
CA MET A 101 14.13 -8.70 -7.95
C MET A 101 14.13 -9.72 -9.07
N PHE A 102 13.53 -9.35 -10.20
CA PHE A 102 13.51 -10.16 -11.41
C PHE A 102 13.77 -9.31 -12.66
N PRO A 103 14.38 -9.90 -13.70
CA PRO A 103 14.72 -9.18 -14.92
C PRO A 103 13.47 -8.85 -15.73
N GLY A 104 13.47 -7.66 -16.31
CA GLY A 104 12.54 -7.22 -17.34
C GLY A 104 13.24 -7.13 -18.69
N PHE A 105 12.85 -7.96 -19.64
CA PHE A 105 13.22 -7.81 -21.05
C PHE A 105 12.05 -7.13 -21.77
N PHE A 106 12.11 -5.81 -21.88
CA PHE A 106 10.91 -4.97 -22.03
C PHE A 106 9.91 -5.25 -20.88
N LEU A 107 8.65 -5.59 -21.17
CA LEU A 107 7.65 -5.96 -20.17
C LEU A 107 7.49 -7.49 -20.01
N ARG A 108 8.52 -8.29 -20.34
CA ARG A 108 8.57 -9.74 -20.07
C ARG A 108 9.50 -10.06 -18.91
N ALA A 109 9.09 -10.98 -18.05
CA ALA A 109 9.95 -11.64 -17.07
C ALA A 109 10.63 -12.87 -17.70
N ILE A 110 11.37 -13.62 -16.89
CA ILE A 110 11.94 -14.91 -17.29
C ILE A 110 11.37 -16.03 -16.42
N SER A 111 11.08 -17.18 -17.02
CA SER A 111 10.65 -18.40 -16.35
C SER A 111 11.75 -19.45 -16.42
N PRO A 112 12.32 -19.91 -15.28
CA PRO A 112 13.34 -20.94 -15.28
C PRO A 112 12.86 -22.22 -15.97
N ILE A 113 13.72 -22.83 -16.78
CA ILE A 113 13.44 -24.15 -17.35
C ILE A 113 13.66 -25.24 -16.29
N GLU A 114 13.05 -26.41 -16.47
CA GLU A 114 13.28 -27.56 -15.58
C GLU A 114 14.77 -27.92 -15.51
N GLY A 115 15.32 -28.01 -14.30
CA GLY A 115 16.76 -28.23 -14.08
C GLY A 115 17.66 -27.08 -14.55
N GLY A 116 17.09 -25.91 -14.85
CA GLY A 116 17.79 -24.74 -15.38
C GLY A 116 18.59 -23.96 -14.34
N ILE A 117 18.53 -24.33 -13.05
CA ILE A 117 19.27 -23.67 -11.98
C ILE A 117 20.45 -24.55 -11.55
N SER A 118 21.65 -23.96 -11.49
CA SER A 118 22.87 -24.65 -11.11
C SER A 118 23.77 -23.77 -10.24
N THR A 119 24.66 -24.40 -9.48
CA THR A 119 25.65 -23.72 -8.64
C THR A 119 27.06 -24.08 -9.05
N GLU A 120 27.96 -23.11 -9.11
CA GLU A 120 29.37 -23.32 -9.43
C GLU A 120 30.27 -22.55 -8.46
N MET A 121 31.40 -23.16 -8.10
CA MET A 121 32.51 -22.49 -7.43
C MET A 121 33.61 -22.21 -8.44
N ALA A 122 33.93 -20.94 -8.66
CA ALA A 122 34.94 -20.53 -9.63
C ALA A 122 36.37 -20.62 -9.05
N GLU A 123 37.36 -20.77 -9.92
CA GLU A 123 38.78 -20.82 -9.55
C GLU A 123 39.27 -19.54 -8.86
N ASP A 124 38.64 -18.38 -9.14
CA ASP A 124 38.93 -17.08 -8.51
C ASP A 124 38.38 -16.95 -7.08
N GLY A 125 37.75 -18.01 -6.55
CA GLY A 125 37.13 -18.04 -5.22
C GLY A 125 35.74 -17.43 -5.15
N SER A 126 35.20 -16.94 -6.28
CA SER A 126 33.80 -16.52 -6.37
C SER A 126 32.84 -17.70 -6.46
N ALA A 127 31.60 -17.47 -6.06
CA ALA A 127 30.52 -18.43 -6.14
C ALA A 127 29.46 -17.93 -7.13
N ARG A 128 28.79 -18.86 -7.80
CA ARG A 128 27.78 -18.56 -8.82
C ARG A 128 26.53 -19.39 -8.63
N VAL A 129 25.38 -18.74 -8.80
CA VAL A 129 24.10 -19.39 -9.09
C VAL A 129 23.70 -18.98 -10.51
N THR A 130 23.48 -19.93 -11.39
CA THR A 130 23.11 -19.68 -12.79
C THR A 130 21.70 -20.15 -13.03
N VAL A 131 20.83 -19.26 -13.50
CA VAL A 131 19.43 -19.53 -13.84
C VAL A 131 19.26 -19.44 -15.35
N THR A 132 18.94 -20.56 -15.99
CA THR A 132 18.58 -20.64 -17.42
C THR A 132 17.07 -20.65 -17.55
N ALA A 133 16.54 -19.81 -18.44
CA ALA A 133 15.13 -19.49 -18.52
C ALA A 133 14.69 -19.14 -19.94
N THR A 134 13.38 -19.16 -20.16
CA THR A 134 12.72 -18.59 -21.34
C THR A 134 11.98 -17.31 -20.94
N ALA A 135 11.74 -16.40 -21.89
CA ALA A 135 10.88 -15.24 -21.63
C ALA A 135 9.44 -15.67 -21.37
N ALA A 136 8.78 -15.00 -20.44
CA ALA A 136 7.38 -15.20 -20.10
C ALA A 136 6.74 -13.88 -19.65
N ASP A 137 5.43 -13.75 -19.78
CA ASP A 137 4.71 -12.53 -19.41
C ASP A 137 4.54 -12.46 -17.89
N PHE A 138 4.81 -11.30 -17.28
CA PHE A 138 4.48 -11.07 -15.86
C PHE A 138 3.21 -10.25 -15.68
N LEU A 139 2.80 -9.52 -16.72
CA LEU A 139 1.48 -8.91 -16.89
C LEU A 139 0.92 -9.41 -18.21
N TYR A 140 -0.14 -10.19 -18.17
CA TYR A 140 -0.80 -10.77 -19.33
C TYR A 140 -1.55 -9.70 -20.15
N LEU A 141 -2.00 -8.60 -19.54
CA LEU A 141 -2.66 -7.46 -20.19
C LEU A 141 -1.79 -6.90 -21.32
N VAL A 142 -0.47 -6.89 -21.16
CA VAL A 142 0.49 -6.36 -22.15
C VAL A 142 1.09 -7.44 -23.06
N GLN A 143 0.60 -8.69 -23.01
CA GLN A 143 1.15 -9.80 -23.80
C GLN A 143 1.17 -9.53 -25.30
N LYS A 144 0.11 -8.92 -25.86
CA LYS A 144 0.08 -8.55 -27.28
C LYS A 144 1.10 -7.47 -27.62
N VAL A 145 1.27 -6.47 -26.74
CA VAL A 145 2.32 -5.46 -26.90
C VAL A 145 3.68 -6.14 -26.89
N ASN A 146 3.91 -7.05 -25.94
CA ASN A 146 5.13 -7.84 -25.85
C ASN A 146 5.42 -8.65 -27.12
N ASP A 147 4.42 -9.36 -27.67
CA ASP A 147 4.55 -10.15 -28.91
C ASP A 147 4.85 -9.28 -30.13
N VAL A 148 4.30 -8.06 -30.20
CA VAL A 148 4.57 -7.10 -31.27
C VAL A 148 5.96 -6.49 -31.13
N VAL A 149 6.40 -6.19 -29.90
CA VAL A 149 7.68 -5.54 -29.62
C VAL A 149 8.86 -6.51 -29.81
N ALA A 150 8.75 -7.78 -29.39
CA ALA A 150 9.85 -8.74 -29.46
C ALA A 150 9.40 -10.20 -29.65
N ASP A 151 9.91 -10.86 -30.70
CA ASP A 151 9.79 -12.32 -30.84
C ASP A 151 10.87 -13.02 -30.01
N THR A 152 10.49 -13.51 -28.84
CA THR A 152 11.42 -14.15 -27.89
C THR A 152 11.37 -15.67 -27.90
N LYS A 153 10.64 -16.31 -28.84
CA LYS A 153 10.39 -17.76 -28.83
C LYS A 153 11.67 -18.60 -28.89
N ASP A 154 12.64 -18.13 -29.67
CA ASP A 154 13.93 -18.77 -29.86
C ASP A 154 15.04 -18.13 -28.99
N LEU A 155 14.68 -17.32 -27.98
CA LEU A 155 15.64 -16.69 -27.08
C LEU A 155 15.74 -17.45 -25.75
N ILE A 156 16.97 -17.79 -25.36
CA ILE A 156 17.28 -18.33 -24.04
C ILE A 156 17.95 -17.24 -23.22
N PHE A 157 17.47 -17.09 -21.99
CA PHE A 157 17.98 -16.15 -21.02
C PHE A 157 18.80 -16.91 -19.99
N THR A 158 19.96 -16.36 -19.63
CA THR A 158 20.80 -16.88 -18.56
C THR A 158 21.12 -15.74 -17.61
N ASN A 159 20.66 -15.84 -16.37
CA ASN A 159 21.06 -14.96 -15.28
C ASN A 159 22.12 -15.65 -14.44
N GLU A 160 23.35 -15.15 -14.48
CA GLU A 160 24.43 -15.56 -13.58
C GLU A 160 24.50 -14.58 -12.40
N TYR A 161 24.16 -15.05 -11.20
CA TYR A 161 24.36 -14.35 -9.94
C TYR A 161 25.73 -14.73 -9.37
N LYS A 162 26.71 -13.83 -9.48
CA LYS A 162 28.08 -14.05 -9.07
C LYS A 162 28.42 -13.24 -7.81
N LEU A 163 28.88 -13.91 -6.77
CA LEU A 163 29.35 -13.28 -5.53
C LEU A 163 30.85 -13.50 -5.37
N HIS A 164 31.58 -12.40 -5.36
CA HIS A 164 33.02 -12.38 -5.09
C HIS A 164 33.30 -12.35 -3.58
N PRO A 165 34.42 -12.91 -3.10
CA PRO A 165 34.89 -12.68 -1.74
C PRO A 165 34.98 -11.19 -1.38
N GLN A 166 34.69 -10.83 -0.13
CA GLN A 166 34.81 -9.48 0.44
C GLN A 166 33.94 -8.39 -0.20
N LYS A 167 33.08 -8.74 -1.17
CA LYS A 167 32.18 -7.79 -1.82
C LYS A 167 30.80 -7.75 -1.15
N ARG A 168 30.24 -6.55 -1.06
CA ARG A 168 28.86 -6.32 -0.57
C ARG A 168 27.83 -6.21 -1.70
N TYR A 169 28.15 -6.78 -2.85
CA TYR A 169 27.26 -6.79 -4.00
C TYR A 169 27.32 -8.14 -4.72
N VAL A 170 26.20 -8.51 -5.32
CA VAL A 170 26.08 -9.57 -6.30
C VAL A 170 26.25 -8.94 -7.68
N GLU A 171 27.25 -9.41 -8.43
CA GLU A 171 27.36 -9.10 -9.86
C GLU A 171 26.40 -10.01 -10.61
N ILE A 172 25.49 -9.43 -11.37
CA ILE A 172 24.50 -10.19 -12.14
C ILE A 172 24.74 -9.94 -13.62
N THR A 173 25.00 -11.02 -14.36
CA THR A 173 25.13 -10.97 -15.81
C THR A 173 23.93 -11.66 -16.43
N THR A 174 23.16 -10.91 -17.22
CA THR A 174 22.09 -11.49 -18.03
C THR A 174 22.60 -11.67 -19.45
N THR A 175 22.61 -12.91 -19.91
CA THR A 175 22.96 -13.28 -21.28
C THR A 175 21.70 -13.69 -22.02
N VAL A 176 21.52 -13.16 -23.23
CA VAL A 176 20.44 -13.57 -24.13
C VAL A 176 21.05 -14.24 -25.35
N LEU A 177 20.71 -15.50 -25.57
CA LEU A 177 21.17 -16.33 -26.69
C LEU A 177 20.03 -16.54 -27.68
N ASN A 178 20.26 -16.25 -28.96
CA ASN A 178 19.39 -16.72 -30.02
C ASN A 178 19.71 -18.19 -30.35
N GLN A 179 18.94 -19.12 -29.81
CA GLN A 179 19.10 -20.55 -30.09
C GLN A 179 18.41 -21.00 -31.38
N GLY A 180 17.73 -20.08 -32.07
CA GLY A 180 17.02 -20.34 -33.31
C GLY A 180 17.94 -20.56 -34.51
N THR A 181 17.31 -20.75 -35.66
CA THR A 181 17.97 -20.90 -36.97
C THR A 181 17.90 -19.64 -37.84
N ARG A 182 17.32 -18.56 -37.30
CA ARG A 182 17.12 -17.28 -37.99
C ARG A 182 17.57 -16.14 -37.08
N SER A 183 17.99 -15.02 -37.68
CA SER A 183 18.24 -13.79 -36.94
C SER A 183 16.93 -13.19 -36.38
N VAL A 184 16.99 -12.58 -35.20
CA VAL A 184 15.86 -11.91 -34.52
C VAL A 184 16.12 -10.40 -34.52
N LYS A 185 15.11 -9.59 -34.85
CA LYS A 185 15.17 -8.13 -34.72
C LYS A 185 14.62 -7.69 -33.36
N LEU A 186 15.30 -6.74 -32.71
CA LEU A 186 14.97 -6.25 -31.36
C LEU A 186 15.08 -4.70 -31.34
N PRO A 187 13.96 -3.96 -31.41
CA PRO A 187 12.56 -4.44 -31.48
C PRO A 187 12.24 -5.13 -32.82
N SER A 188 11.13 -5.86 -32.85
CA SER A 188 10.61 -6.50 -34.05
C SER A 188 10.06 -5.46 -35.05
N ASP A 189 9.92 -5.84 -36.32
CA ASP A 189 9.33 -4.96 -37.36
C ASP A 189 7.87 -4.56 -37.06
N GLY A 190 7.19 -5.27 -36.14
CA GLY A 190 5.83 -4.93 -35.71
C GLY A 190 5.73 -3.61 -34.95
N ILE A 191 6.83 -3.12 -34.36
CA ILE A 191 6.84 -1.91 -33.53
C ILE A 191 6.44 -0.64 -34.29
N ASP A 192 6.65 -0.61 -35.61
CA ASP A 192 6.27 0.51 -36.48
C ASP A 192 4.77 0.80 -36.39
N SER A 193 3.96 -0.24 -36.16
CA SER A 193 2.50 -0.12 -36.00
C SER A 193 2.09 0.55 -34.69
N LEU A 194 2.89 0.41 -33.62
CA LEU A 194 2.63 1.01 -32.30
C LEU A 194 3.20 2.42 -32.17
N THR A 195 4.30 2.70 -32.87
CA THR A 195 5.05 3.96 -32.76
C THR A 195 4.71 4.97 -33.85
N MET A 196 3.78 4.62 -34.76
CA MET A 196 3.49 5.37 -35.98
C MET A 196 4.75 5.63 -36.83
N GLY A 197 5.68 4.67 -36.83
CA GLY A 197 6.96 4.75 -37.53
C GLY A 197 8.03 5.62 -36.86
N ALA A 198 7.82 6.05 -35.60
CA ALA A 198 8.85 6.72 -34.82
C ALA A 198 9.96 5.73 -34.40
N GLU A 199 11.19 6.24 -34.27
CA GLU A 199 12.31 5.42 -33.79
C GLU A 199 12.03 4.93 -32.36
N PHE A 200 12.20 3.62 -32.13
CA PHE A 200 12.05 3.01 -30.82
C PHE A 200 13.27 2.18 -30.45
N THR A 201 13.84 2.50 -29.29
CA THR A 201 14.85 1.65 -28.66
C THR A 201 14.15 0.80 -27.60
N MET A 202 14.30 -0.52 -27.67
CA MET A 202 13.70 -1.41 -26.68
C MET A 202 14.48 -1.35 -25.35
N PRO A 203 13.83 -0.98 -24.22
CA PRO A 203 14.48 -0.98 -22.92
C PRO A 203 14.63 -2.39 -22.37
N VAL A 204 15.72 -2.60 -21.63
CA VAL A 204 15.98 -3.77 -20.81
C VAL A 204 16.35 -3.30 -19.41
N GLY A 205 15.80 -3.98 -18.40
CA GLY A 205 15.84 -3.51 -17.02
C GLY A 205 15.56 -4.58 -15.99
N GLU A 206 15.32 -4.13 -14.76
CA GLU A 206 14.81 -4.96 -13.66
C GLU A 206 13.50 -4.37 -13.13
N VAL A 207 12.67 -5.25 -12.57
CA VAL A 207 11.64 -4.87 -11.60
C VAL A 207 12.19 -5.23 -10.21
N ILE A 208 12.17 -4.25 -9.31
CA ILE A 208 12.78 -4.37 -7.99
C ILE A 208 11.74 -4.02 -6.94
N LEU A 209 11.49 -4.96 -6.03
CA LEU A 209 10.63 -4.81 -4.88
C LEU A 209 11.49 -4.72 -3.63
N PHE A 210 11.69 -3.49 -3.17
CA PHE A 210 12.55 -3.20 -2.03
C PHE A 210 11.92 -3.53 -0.67
N GLY A 211 10.64 -3.92 -0.63
CA GLY A 211 9.85 -4.17 0.58
C GLY A 211 9.40 -2.87 1.28
N ALA A 212 8.18 -2.86 1.83
CA ALA A 212 7.56 -1.66 2.38
C ALA A 212 8.33 -0.99 3.54
N GLY A 213 9.16 -1.74 4.27
CA GLY A 213 10.01 -1.18 5.33
C GLY A 213 11.22 -0.37 4.86
N ASN A 214 11.39 -0.23 3.55
CA ASN A 214 12.51 0.47 2.93
C ASN A 214 12.03 1.74 2.23
N LYS A 215 12.60 2.89 2.62
CA LYS A 215 12.37 4.17 1.91
C LYS A 215 13.30 4.28 0.72
N VAL A 216 12.76 4.29 -0.49
CA VAL A 216 13.53 4.39 -1.74
C VAL A 216 14.10 5.80 -1.90
N PHE A 217 15.35 5.88 -2.33
CA PHE A 217 16.11 7.09 -2.61
C PHE A 217 16.73 6.99 -4.00
N ALA A 218 16.65 8.07 -4.76
CA ALA A 218 17.39 8.23 -6.00
C ALA A 218 18.11 9.59 -6.03
N PRO A 219 19.42 9.63 -6.34
CA PRO A 219 20.10 10.88 -6.67
C PRO A 219 19.27 11.75 -7.64
N GLY A 220 19.17 13.05 -7.36
CA GLY A 220 18.32 13.99 -8.10
C GLY A 220 16.89 14.12 -7.57
N ALA A 221 16.28 13.06 -7.03
CA ALA A 221 14.91 13.11 -6.47
C ALA A 221 14.88 13.04 -4.92
N GLY A 222 15.95 12.54 -4.29
CA GLY A 222 15.94 12.26 -2.86
C GLY A 222 14.96 11.14 -2.53
N PHE A 223 14.16 11.30 -1.48
CA PHE A 223 13.06 10.38 -1.15
C PHE A 223 11.71 10.79 -1.80
N ASP A 224 11.63 11.89 -2.56
CA ASP A 224 10.43 12.33 -3.30
C ASP A 224 10.40 11.78 -4.74
N LEU A 225 10.31 10.46 -4.90
CA LEU A 225 10.31 9.86 -6.23
C LEU A 225 8.95 10.04 -6.93
N ARG A 226 7.85 9.95 -6.18
CA ARG A 226 6.49 10.05 -6.70
C ARG A 226 6.24 11.40 -7.39
N TYR A 227 6.32 12.52 -6.67
CA TYR A 227 5.97 13.81 -7.28
C TYR A 227 7.01 14.22 -8.32
N THR A 228 8.24 13.73 -8.21
CA THR A 228 9.24 13.84 -9.28
C THR A 228 8.77 13.15 -10.56
N LEU A 229 8.30 11.90 -10.49
CA LEU A 229 7.78 11.18 -11.66
C LEU A 229 6.52 11.83 -12.23
N GLU A 230 5.55 12.23 -11.39
CA GLU A 230 4.35 12.93 -11.85
C GLU A 230 4.66 14.22 -12.63
N ARG A 231 5.66 14.99 -12.18
CA ARG A 231 6.14 16.19 -12.91
C ARG A 231 6.79 15.81 -14.24
N LEU A 232 7.55 14.72 -14.29
CA LEU A 232 8.23 14.24 -15.48
C LEU A 232 7.26 13.68 -16.53
N TYR A 233 6.18 13.01 -16.12
CA TYR A 233 5.16 12.51 -17.05
C TYR A 233 4.43 13.64 -17.79
N LYS A 234 4.13 14.75 -17.09
CA LYS A 234 3.42 15.89 -17.68
C LYS A 234 4.19 16.57 -18.82
N ASN A 235 5.52 16.48 -18.82
CA ASN A 235 6.40 17.11 -19.81
C ASN A 235 7.39 16.11 -20.42
N GLY A 236 6.97 14.84 -20.53
CA GLY A 236 7.82 13.75 -20.98
C GLY A 236 8.42 13.98 -22.38
N PRO A 237 9.62 13.46 -22.66
CA PRO A 237 10.21 13.54 -23.99
C PRO A 237 9.42 12.68 -24.98
N ALA A 238 9.48 13.02 -26.27
CA ALA A 238 8.98 12.16 -27.33
C ALA A 238 9.93 10.97 -27.56
N LEU A 239 9.43 9.93 -28.23
CA LEU A 239 10.26 8.82 -28.71
C LEU A 239 11.46 9.33 -29.52
N PRO A 240 12.64 8.66 -29.41
CA PRO A 240 12.88 7.36 -28.78
C PRO A 240 13.06 7.39 -27.25
N GLN A 241 13.01 8.56 -26.59
CA GLN A 241 13.13 8.64 -25.14
C GLN A 241 11.82 8.28 -24.44
N LEU A 242 11.93 7.74 -23.23
CA LEU A 242 10.79 7.46 -22.36
C LEU A 242 10.81 8.43 -21.17
N PRO A 243 9.64 8.88 -20.68
CA PRO A 243 9.58 9.67 -19.47
C PRO A 243 10.05 8.85 -18.26
N GLY A 244 10.73 9.51 -17.33
CA GLY A 244 11.22 8.88 -16.11
C GLY A 244 12.39 9.63 -15.49
N LEU A 245 12.73 9.26 -14.27
CA LEU A 245 13.86 9.83 -13.54
C LEU A 245 15.18 9.21 -14.03
N VAL A 246 16.08 10.03 -14.54
CA VAL A 246 17.45 9.60 -14.84
C VAL A 246 18.31 9.69 -13.59
N THR A 247 18.89 8.57 -13.15
CA THR A 247 19.68 8.49 -11.91
C THR A 247 20.85 7.53 -12.04
N GLN A 248 21.87 7.69 -11.20
CA GLN A 248 23.09 6.89 -11.21
C GLN A 248 22.95 5.52 -10.55
N PHE A 249 22.02 5.40 -9.61
CA PHE A 249 21.66 4.20 -8.87
C PHE A 249 20.32 4.46 -8.14
N VAL A 250 19.70 3.41 -7.65
CA VAL A 250 18.61 3.50 -6.66
C VAL A 250 19.04 2.78 -5.40
N ALA A 251 18.62 3.29 -4.25
CA ALA A 251 19.01 2.75 -2.96
C ALA A 251 17.87 2.90 -1.95
N THR A 252 17.94 2.20 -0.83
CA THR A 252 16.93 2.30 0.23
C THR A 252 17.55 2.72 1.56
N LYS A 253 16.75 3.39 2.38
CA LYS A 253 17.00 3.55 3.82
C LYS A 253 16.10 2.58 4.57
N GLY A 254 16.67 1.81 5.49
CA GLY A 254 15.96 0.86 6.34
C GLY A 254 16.55 0.83 7.76
N PRO A 255 15.86 0.24 8.76
CA PRO A 255 16.28 0.30 10.16
C PRO A 255 17.59 -0.46 10.46
N HIS A 256 17.87 -1.54 9.72
CA HIS A 256 19.01 -2.43 9.99
C HIS A 256 19.82 -2.81 8.74
N ILE A 257 19.24 -2.59 7.57
CA ILE A 257 19.76 -2.99 6.28
C ILE A 257 19.26 -2.01 5.23
N SER A 258 20.04 -1.83 4.18
CA SER A 258 19.67 -1.08 2.98
C SER A 258 19.99 -1.91 1.75
N TYR A 259 19.28 -1.65 0.67
CA TYR A 259 19.47 -2.33 -0.61
C TYR A 259 19.76 -1.30 -1.69
N GLY A 260 20.45 -1.70 -2.75
CA GLY A 260 20.75 -0.83 -3.85
C GLY A 260 20.88 -1.54 -5.17
N PHE A 261 20.65 -0.81 -6.25
CA PHE A 261 20.77 -1.30 -7.62
C PHE A 261 21.50 -0.28 -8.49
N ALA A 262 22.47 -0.78 -9.26
CA ALA A 262 23.25 0.01 -10.20
C ALA A 262 23.52 -0.79 -11.49
N SER A 263 23.55 -0.08 -12.63
CA SER A 263 23.95 -0.66 -13.91
C SER A 263 25.47 -0.87 -13.96
N GLY A 264 25.88 -1.94 -14.65
CA GLY A 264 27.27 -2.20 -15.02
C GLY A 264 27.54 -2.00 -16.52
N VAL A 265 26.63 -1.35 -17.24
CA VAL A 265 26.80 -1.05 -18.67
C VAL A 265 27.87 0.04 -18.85
N THR A 266 28.88 -0.26 -19.65
CA THR A 266 30.00 0.68 -19.93
C THR A 266 30.05 1.11 -21.39
N GLU A 267 29.33 0.41 -22.26
CA GLU A 267 29.34 0.62 -23.70
C GLU A 267 28.15 1.50 -24.10
N ASP A 268 28.40 2.63 -24.78
CA ASP A 268 27.35 3.57 -25.20
C ASP A 268 26.30 2.92 -26.12
N ASP A 269 26.70 1.94 -26.94
CA ASP A 269 25.80 1.18 -27.84
C ASP A 269 25.00 0.08 -27.12
N ARG A 270 25.25 -0.13 -25.82
CA ARG A 270 24.43 -0.98 -24.93
C ARG A 270 23.57 -0.17 -23.98
N SER A 271 23.89 1.09 -23.74
CA SER A 271 23.14 1.96 -22.81
C SER A 271 21.81 2.40 -23.42
N PHE A 272 20.71 2.21 -22.68
CA PHE A 272 19.38 2.64 -23.12
C PHE A 272 19.32 4.16 -23.34
N LEU A 273 19.81 4.94 -22.38
CA LEU A 273 19.78 6.40 -22.43
C LEU A 273 20.64 6.96 -23.57
N LYS A 274 21.84 6.41 -23.77
CA LYS A 274 22.70 6.83 -24.89
C LYS A 274 22.08 6.53 -26.24
N ARG A 275 21.47 5.35 -26.39
CA ARG A 275 20.82 4.93 -27.64
C ARG A 275 19.56 5.71 -27.99
N THR A 276 18.91 6.30 -26.99
CA THR A 276 17.77 7.20 -27.18
C THR A 276 18.20 8.66 -27.39
N GLY A 277 19.49 8.91 -27.60
CA GLY A 277 20.04 10.24 -27.92
C GLY A 277 20.26 11.15 -26.71
N ASN A 278 20.15 10.63 -25.47
CA ASN A 278 20.47 11.42 -24.27
C ASN A 278 21.99 11.58 -24.13
N THR A 279 22.51 12.68 -24.68
CA THR A 279 23.95 12.97 -24.68
C THR A 279 24.52 13.32 -23.31
N THR A 280 23.67 13.78 -22.38
CA THR A 280 24.06 14.17 -21.01
C THR A 280 24.15 13.00 -20.04
N ALA A 281 23.42 11.90 -20.30
CA ALA A 281 23.49 10.70 -19.47
C ALA A 281 24.84 9.98 -19.62
N ARG A 282 25.22 9.20 -18.61
CA ARG A 282 26.34 8.25 -18.69
C ARG A 282 25.84 6.89 -19.19
N ALA A 283 26.76 6.05 -19.65
CA ALA A 283 26.40 4.71 -20.13
C ALA A 283 25.74 3.84 -19.04
N ASP A 284 26.13 4.05 -17.78
CA ASP A 284 25.66 3.31 -16.60
C ASP A 284 24.53 4.01 -15.83
N ASP A 285 23.95 5.08 -16.36
CA ASP A 285 22.78 5.70 -15.74
C ASP A 285 21.52 4.84 -15.96
N LEU A 286 20.63 4.87 -14.97
CA LEU A 286 19.32 4.24 -14.96
C LEU A 286 18.26 5.24 -15.40
N LEU A 287 17.23 4.76 -16.08
CA LEU A 287 15.93 5.41 -16.17
C LEU A 287 14.96 4.69 -15.23
N ILE A 288 14.35 5.42 -14.31
CA ILE A 288 13.26 4.95 -13.45
C ILE A 288 11.96 5.45 -14.05
N PRO A 289 11.24 4.65 -14.86
CA PRO A 289 10.03 5.08 -15.53
C PRO A 289 8.80 5.07 -14.63
N PHE A 290 8.78 4.30 -13.53
CA PHE A 290 7.64 4.22 -12.61
C PHE A 290 8.05 3.67 -11.24
N ILE A 291 7.25 4.04 -10.23
CA ILE A 291 7.25 3.43 -8.91
C ILE A 291 5.79 3.27 -8.48
N PHE A 292 5.42 2.07 -8.00
CA PHE A 292 4.06 1.73 -7.58
C PHE A 292 4.10 0.83 -6.34
N SER A 293 3.58 1.26 -5.19
CA SER A 293 3.74 0.52 -3.93
C SER A 293 5.22 0.13 -3.72
N ALA A 294 5.56 -1.16 -3.62
CA ALA A 294 6.93 -1.66 -3.55
C ALA A 294 7.64 -1.79 -4.92
N PHE A 295 6.93 -1.70 -6.05
CA PHE A 295 7.46 -1.87 -7.41
C PHE A 295 8.29 -0.70 -7.88
N THR A 296 9.56 -0.93 -8.20
CA THR A 296 10.43 0.03 -8.88
C THR A 296 10.92 -0.55 -10.21
N GLY A 297 10.55 0.07 -11.32
CA GLY A 297 11.12 -0.25 -12.63
C GLY A 297 12.46 0.45 -12.83
N ALA A 298 13.47 -0.25 -13.35
CA ALA A 298 14.78 0.34 -13.66
C ALA A 298 15.29 -0.11 -15.04
N PHE A 299 15.21 0.77 -16.04
CA PHE A 299 15.75 0.53 -17.38
C PHE A 299 17.18 1.06 -17.50
N PHE A 300 18.09 0.28 -18.09
CA PHE A 300 19.50 0.67 -18.17
C PHE A 300 20.20 0.21 -19.44
N ALA A 301 19.73 -0.88 -20.08
CA ALA A 301 20.35 -1.45 -21.26
C ALA A 301 19.39 -1.47 -22.46
N ALA A 302 19.97 -1.61 -23.65
CA ALA A 302 19.26 -1.84 -24.90
C ALA A 302 19.94 -2.97 -25.69
N PRO A 303 19.17 -3.93 -26.23
CA PRO A 303 19.70 -5.07 -26.96
C PRO A 303 20.19 -4.66 -28.35
N PRO A 304 21.09 -5.41 -29.01
CA PRO A 304 21.46 -5.13 -30.40
C PRO A 304 20.22 -5.15 -31.29
N ALA A 305 20.17 -4.26 -32.30
CA ALA A 305 19.02 -4.14 -33.21
C ALA A 305 18.71 -5.45 -33.95
N VAL A 306 19.74 -6.26 -34.21
CA VAL A 306 19.62 -7.61 -34.78
C VAL A 306 20.52 -8.55 -33.99
N LEU A 307 19.96 -9.68 -33.57
CA LEU A 307 20.69 -10.79 -32.95
C LEU A 307 20.69 -11.98 -33.90
N LYS A 308 21.84 -12.32 -34.50
CA LYS A 308 21.90 -13.42 -35.47
C LYS A 308 21.74 -14.77 -34.80
N GLU A 309 21.48 -15.80 -35.61
CA GLU A 309 21.42 -17.17 -35.17
C GLU A 309 22.69 -17.56 -34.39
N ARG A 310 22.51 -18.17 -33.22
CA ARG A 310 23.59 -18.59 -32.31
C ARG A 310 24.46 -17.46 -31.74
N GLU A 311 24.17 -16.21 -32.05
CA GLU A 311 24.80 -15.07 -31.37
C GLU A 311 24.14 -14.84 -30.00
N SER A 312 24.91 -14.26 -29.10
CA SER A 312 24.43 -13.80 -27.80
C SER A 312 24.92 -12.38 -27.52
N PHE A 313 24.23 -11.71 -26.61
CA PHE A 313 24.72 -10.47 -26.00
C PHE A 313 24.51 -10.56 -24.49
N SER A 314 25.16 -9.67 -23.74
CA SER A 314 25.05 -9.65 -22.29
C SER A 314 25.16 -8.23 -21.76
N PHE A 315 24.57 -8.02 -20.59
CA PHE A 315 24.69 -6.79 -19.83
C PHE A 315 24.87 -7.15 -18.36
N LYS A 316 25.66 -6.32 -17.67
CA LYS A 316 26.01 -6.49 -16.27
C LYS A 316 25.25 -5.48 -15.43
N LYS A 317 24.87 -5.89 -14.22
CA LYS A 317 24.23 -5.05 -13.19
C LYS A 317 24.66 -5.52 -11.81
N TYR A 318 24.38 -4.71 -10.79
CA TYR A 318 24.80 -4.97 -9.41
C TYR A 318 23.63 -4.81 -8.45
N PHE A 319 23.39 -5.84 -7.64
CA PHE A 319 22.56 -5.76 -6.45
C PHE A 319 23.44 -5.59 -5.23
N ILE A 320 23.19 -4.55 -4.44
CA ILE A 320 24.08 -4.08 -3.37
C ILE A 320 23.36 -4.22 -2.03
N VAL A 321 24.07 -4.72 -1.02
CA VAL A 321 23.57 -4.80 0.36
C VAL A 321 24.37 -3.86 1.26
N GLY A 322 23.66 -2.92 1.87
CA GLY A 322 24.19 -1.88 2.75
C GLY A 322 23.83 -2.12 4.22
N SER A 323 24.08 -1.11 5.04
CA SER A 323 23.96 -1.17 6.51
C SER A 323 22.83 -0.30 7.07
N GLY A 324 21.81 0.04 6.27
CA GLY A 324 20.63 0.80 6.70
C GLY A 324 20.53 2.23 6.16
N ASP A 325 21.61 2.74 5.57
CA ASP A 325 21.64 4.08 4.97
C ASP A 325 22.02 4.05 3.49
N ILE A 326 21.82 5.18 2.82
CA ILE A 326 22.18 5.34 1.40
C ILE A 326 23.70 5.38 1.23
N ALA A 327 24.43 5.93 2.21
CA ALA A 327 25.88 6.08 2.15
C ALA A 327 26.61 4.75 2.04
N SER A 328 26.17 3.72 2.76
CA SER A 328 26.76 2.38 2.66
C SER A 328 26.57 1.73 1.30
N ILE A 329 25.49 2.05 0.58
CA ILE A 329 25.25 1.65 -0.82
C ILE A 329 26.13 2.46 -1.76
N ARG A 330 26.14 3.79 -1.61
CA ARG A 330 26.90 4.69 -2.48
C ARG A 330 28.41 4.41 -2.41
N ASP A 331 28.94 4.07 -1.23
CA ASP A 331 30.33 3.63 -1.07
C ASP A 331 30.69 2.46 -2.01
N VAL A 332 29.76 1.51 -2.17
CA VAL A 332 29.93 0.36 -3.07
C VAL A 332 29.77 0.78 -4.54
N VAL A 333 28.85 1.68 -4.87
CA VAL A 333 28.73 2.23 -6.23
C VAL A 333 30.02 2.95 -6.66
N LEU A 334 30.62 3.74 -5.76
CA LEU A 334 31.89 4.42 -6.02
C LEU A 334 33.06 3.43 -6.16
N GLU A 335 33.06 2.36 -5.37
CA GLU A 335 34.01 1.25 -5.49
C GLU A 335 33.91 0.55 -6.86
N ILE A 336 32.69 0.20 -7.29
CA ILE A 336 32.42 -0.43 -8.59
C ILE A 336 32.93 0.45 -9.74
N ARG A 337 32.76 1.76 -9.63
CA ARG A 337 33.22 2.74 -10.64
C ARG A 337 34.72 3.03 -10.59
N GLY A 338 35.43 2.62 -9.53
CA GLY A 338 36.82 2.98 -9.33
C GLY A 338 37.06 4.49 -9.21
N ALA A 339 36.09 5.24 -8.68
CA ALA A 339 36.20 6.68 -8.55
C ALA A 339 37.19 7.06 -7.43
N PRO A 340 38.07 8.07 -7.63
CA PRO A 340 38.83 8.64 -6.54
C PRO A 340 37.87 9.33 -5.56
N THR A 341 38.04 9.08 -4.27
CA THR A 341 37.11 9.57 -3.24
C THR A 341 37.84 10.22 -2.08
N GLY A 342 37.17 11.17 -1.43
CA GLY A 342 37.45 11.58 -0.06
C GLY A 342 36.37 11.02 0.88
N GLN A 343 36.46 11.34 2.17
CA GLN A 343 35.50 10.89 3.18
C GLN A 343 34.82 12.08 3.86
N PHE A 344 33.51 12.00 4.03
CA PHE A 344 32.74 12.84 4.95
C PHE A 344 32.45 12.03 6.21
N SER A 345 32.76 12.56 7.39
CA SER A 345 32.46 11.88 8.66
C SER A 345 32.17 12.85 9.79
N GLY A 346 31.42 12.44 10.79
CA GLY A 346 31.06 13.34 11.87
C GLY A 346 30.31 12.70 13.02
N VAL A 347 29.88 13.54 13.96
CA VAL A 347 29.05 13.15 15.11
C VAL A 347 27.88 14.12 15.24
N VAL A 348 26.70 13.59 15.53
CA VAL A 348 25.48 14.34 15.81
C VAL A 348 25.18 14.30 17.30
N TYR A 349 24.96 15.48 17.88
CA TYR A 349 24.68 15.71 19.29
C TYR A 349 23.35 16.45 19.47
N ASP A 350 22.74 16.24 20.63
CA ASP A 350 21.74 17.15 21.16
C ASP A 350 22.43 18.45 21.55
N GLY A 351 21.93 19.59 21.09
CA GLY A 351 22.55 20.89 21.30
C GLY A 351 22.54 21.35 22.75
N GLU A 352 21.60 20.87 23.58
CA GLU A 352 21.52 21.21 24.99
C GLU A 352 22.19 20.17 25.88
N THR A 353 21.87 18.88 25.70
CA THR A 353 22.39 17.83 26.59
C THR A 353 23.80 17.36 26.20
N LEU A 354 24.23 17.65 24.97
CA LEU A 354 25.47 17.14 24.35
C LEU A 354 25.53 15.60 24.27
N GLU A 355 24.40 14.93 24.46
CA GLU A 355 24.31 13.48 24.26
C GLU A 355 24.27 13.15 22.77
N PRO A 356 24.81 11.99 22.34
CA PRO A 356 24.70 11.56 20.95
C PRO A 356 23.25 11.40 20.48
N ARG A 357 22.98 11.75 19.21
CA ARG A 357 21.66 11.59 18.56
C ARG A 357 21.67 10.43 17.57
N PRO A 358 21.39 9.19 18.01
CA PRO A 358 21.27 8.06 17.11
C PRO A 358 20.04 8.19 16.22
N GLY A 359 20.11 7.65 15.00
CA GLY A 359 19.01 7.65 14.04
C GLY A 359 18.83 8.95 13.24
N ALA A 360 19.49 10.05 13.65
CA ALA A 360 19.46 11.30 12.91
C ALA A 360 19.90 11.08 11.45
N SER A 361 19.17 11.67 10.52
CA SER A 361 19.32 11.47 9.08
C SER A 361 20.03 12.68 8.45
N ILE A 362 21.27 12.51 8.03
CA ILE A 362 22.07 13.55 7.37
C ILE A 362 21.90 13.39 5.87
N VAL A 363 21.15 14.28 5.23
CA VAL A 363 20.92 14.28 3.78
C VAL A 363 21.85 15.29 3.13
N THR A 364 22.55 14.88 2.09
CA THR A 364 23.54 15.70 1.39
C THR A 364 23.13 16.00 -0.04
N TYR A 365 23.58 17.14 -0.54
CA TYR A 365 23.30 17.66 -1.87
C TYR A 365 24.60 18.01 -2.57
N ASP A 366 24.63 17.83 -3.89
CA ASP A 366 25.74 18.26 -4.73
C ASP A 366 25.79 19.79 -4.91
N ALA A 367 26.76 20.27 -5.68
CA ALA A 367 26.95 21.69 -5.95
C ALA A 367 25.78 22.34 -6.73
N ASN A 368 24.92 21.55 -7.38
CA ASN A 368 23.73 22.04 -8.08
C ASN A 368 22.49 22.05 -7.17
N GLY A 369 22.62 21.62 -5.91
CA GLY A 369 21.50 21.48 -4.99
C GLY A 369 20.68 20.22 -5.22
N SER A 370 21.19 19.24 -5.98
CA SER A 370 20.51 17.96 -6.21
C SER A 370 20.80 16.99 -5.07
N PRO A 371 19.79 16.25 -4.56
CA PRO A 371 20.00 15.19 -3.56
C PRO A 371 21.05 14.19 -4.05
N TYR A 372 22.02 13.88 -3.18
CA TYR A 372 23.21 13.15 -3.58
C TYR A 372 23.45 11.89 -2.74
N ASN A 373 23.28 11.97 -1.41
CA ASN A 373 23.51 10.86 -0.48
C ASN A 373 22.76 11.08 0.85
N GLN A 374 22.63 10.04 1.68
CA GLN A 374 22.07 10.13 3.04
C GLN A 374 22.84 9.20 4.00
N HIS A 375 23.07 9.68 5.22
CA HIS A 375 23.67 8.92 6.31
C HIS A 375 22.71 8.80 7.50
N THR A 376 22.75 7.67 8.19
CA THR A 376 22.06 7.51 9.48
C THR A 376 23.11 7.52 10.60
N ALA A 377 22.93 8.39 11.59
CA ALA A 377 23.80 8.44 12.76
C ALA A 377 23.67 7.15 13.59
N ASP A 378 24.78 6.52 13.95
CA ASP A 378 24.81 5.28 14.73
C ASP A 378 24.44 5.49 16.21
N ALA A 379 24.47 4.43 17.02
CA ALA A 379 24.20 4.48 18.47
C ALA A 379 25.06 5.49 19.25
N THR A 380 26.20 5.91 18.70
CA THR A 380 27.13 6.90 19.25
C THR A 380 27.03 8.26 18.55
N GLY A 381 25.99 8.46 17.74
CA GLY A 381 25.75 9.68 16.95
C GLY A 381 26.68 9.81 15.74
N ARG A 382 27.51 8.81 15.44
CA ARG A 382 28.54 8.92 14.39
C ARG A 382 27.99 8.57 13.02
N PHE A 383 28.52 9.22 11.99
CA PHE A 383 28.23 8.89 10.60
C PHE A 383 29.49 9.00 9.74
N LYS A 384 29.50 8.32 8.60
CA LYS A 384 30.56 8.44 7.58
C LYS A 384 30.10 7.98 6.20
N GLY A 385 30.79 8.41 5.15
CA GLY A 385 30.73 7.82 3.82
C GLY A 385 31.68 8.50 2.84
N ARG A 386 31.81 7.91 1.65
CA ARG A 386 32.73 8.36 0.60
C ARG A 386 32.03 9.26 -0.41
N TYR A 387 32.81 10.20 -0.93
CA TYR A 387 32.35 11.25 -1.84
C TYR A 387 33.39 11.46 -2.92
N GLU A 388 32.95 11.77 -4.14
CA GLU A 388 33.84 12.39 -5.12
C GLU A 388 34.35 13.74 -4.59
N ALA A 389 35.50 14.21 -5.08
CA ALA A 389 36.00 15.53 -4.72
C ALA A 389 35.06 16.62 -5.26
N GLY A 390 34.68 17.58 -4.42
CA GLY A 390 33.68 18.58 -4.79
C GLY A 390 33.11 19.35 -3.62
N LYS A 391 32.15 20.22 -3.93
CA LYS A 391 31.42 21.03 -2.95
C LYS A 391 30.02 20.48 -2.76
N TYR A 392 29.59 20.45 -1.51
CA TYR A 392 28.34 19.83 -1.10
C TYR A 392 27.67 20.67 -0.02
N THR A 393 26.40 20.39 0.23
CA THR A 393 25.70 20.86 1.42
C THR A 393 25.02 19.70 2.12
N TYR A 394 24.76 19.82 3.42
CA TYR A 394 23.95 18.85 4.16
C TYR A 394 22.86 19.53 4.99
N ARG A 395 21.77 18.80 5.20
CA ARG A 395 20.70 19.10 6.16
C ARG A 395 20.48 17.88 7.05
N VAL A 396 19.98 18.09 8.25
CA VAL A 396 19.72 17.00 9.20
C VAL A 396 18.25 16.96 9.55
N VAL A 397 17.68 15.76 9.40
CA VAL A 397 16.29 15.41 9.73
C VAL A 397 16.31 14.49 10.94
N ASP A 398 15.52 14.81 11.96
CA ASP A 398 15.35 13.99 13.15
C ASP A 398 13.94 14.21 13.72
N GLU A 399 13.44 13.26 14.49
CA GLU A 399 12.09 13.28 15.03
C GLU A 399 11.95 14.35 16.13
N GLY A 400 10.82 15.07 16.10
CA GLY A 400 10.49 16.10 17.10
C GLY A 400 11.26 17.41 16.95
N ILE A 401 11.96 17.64 15.83
CA ILE A 401 12.59 18.93 15.51
C ILE A 401 12.27 19.35 14.07
N PHE A 402 12.52 20.62 13.76
CA PHE A 402 12.48 21.10 12.37
C PHE A 402 13.78 20.73 11.66
N THR A 403 13.70 20.34 10.38
CA THR A 403 14.90 20.09 9.57
C THR A 403 15.83 21.30 9.56
N THR A 404 17.13 21.05 9.69
CA THR A 404 18.13 22.11 9.77
C THR A 404 18.26 22.91 8.47
N ALA A 405 18.76 24.14 8.59
CA ALA A 405 19.27 24.89 7.45
C ALA A 405 20.45 24.14 6.78
N PRO A 406 20.68 24.36 5.47
CA PRO A 406 21.80 23.73 4.77
C PRO A 406 23.16 24.25 5.26
N VAL A 407 24.11 23.32 5.45
CA VAL A 407 25.49 23.62 5.83
C VAL A 407 26.44 23.15 4.73
N ALA A 408 27.32 24.03 4.26
CA ALA A 408 28.26 23.72 3.19
C ALA A 408 29.50 22.97 3.70
N PHE A 409 30.01 22.04 2.89
CA PHE A 409 31.29 21.37 3.11
C PHE A 409 31.97 21.08 1.76
N GLU A 410 33.27 20.82 1.79
CA GLU A 410 34.09 20.52 0.61
C GLU A 410 34.86 19.24 0.86
N ILE A 411 34.86 18.35 -0.12
CA ILE A 411 35.59 17.08 -0.10
C ILE A 411 36.81 17.21 -1.00
N LEU A 412 37.97 16.92 -0.43
CA LEU A 412 39.22 16.73 -1.15
C LEU A 412 39.48 15.24 -1.34
N ALA A 413 40.08 14.87 -2.47
CA ALA A 413 40.46 13.48 -2.74
C ALA A 413 41.44 12.97 -1.67
N ASP A 414 41.25 11.73 -1.23
CA ASP A 414 42.08 11.05 -0.23
C ASP A 414 42.15 11.74 1.16
N ASP A 415 41.26 12.70 1.44
CA ASP A 415 41.18 13.41 2.72
C ASP A 415 39.86 13.09 3.46
N THR A 416 39.82 13.35 4.77
CA THR A 416 38.61 13.24 5.59
C THR A 416 38.13 14.61 6.03
N THR A 417 36.91 14.97 5.65
CA THR A 417 36.23 16.18 6.07
C THR A 417 35.35 15.89 7.29
N PRO A 418 35.69 16.41 8.49
CA PRO A 418 34.92 16.20 9.70
C PRO A 418 33.71 17.14 9.79
N ALA A 419 32.66 16.70 10.47
CA ALA A 419 31.51 17.52 10.85
C ALA A 419 31.08 17.26 12.30
N GLU A 420 30.80 18.34 13.02
CA GLU A 420 30.10 18.30 14.31
C GLU A 420 28.73 18.94 14.14
N VAL A 421 27.67 18.18 14.42
CA VAL A 421 26.30 18.62 14.26
C VAL A 421 25.64 18.72 15.62
N TYR A 422 25.08 19.87 15.95
CA TYR A 422 24.34 20.11 17.18
C TYR A 422 22.88 20.40 16.83
N LEU A 423 21.98 19.48 17.15
CA LEU A 423 20.55 19.57 16.85
C LEU A 423 19.78 20.29 17.94
N ALA A 424 18.64 20.87 17.59
CA ALA A 424 17.70 21.37 18.59
C ALA A 424 17.21 20.21 19.48
N THR A 425 16.81 20.53 20.71
CA THR A 425 16.22 19.56 21.63
C THR A 425 14.70 19.48 21.38
N PRO A 426 14.12 18.28 21.15
CA PRO A 426 12.69 18.12 20.99
C PRO A 426 11.96 18.33 22.33
N GLY A 427 10.65 18.57 22.26
CA GLY A 427 9.78 18.39 23.42
C GLY A 427 9.23 16.96 23.46
N TRP A 428 8.49 16.64 24.53
CA TRP A 428 7.96 15.30 24.76
C TRP A 428 6.48 15.35 25.13
N LEU A 429 5.71 14.43 24.57
CA LEU A 429 4.33 14.16 24.94
C LEU A 429 4.26 12.76 25.56
N ASN A 430 3.55 12.63 26.67
CA ASN A 430 3.27 11.35 27.30
C ASN A 430 1.76 11.15 27.37
N VAL A 431 1.26 10.06 26.80
CA VAL A 431 -0.18 9.82 26.61
C VAL A 431 -0.62 8.56 27.34
N SER A 432 -1.74 8.65 28.04
CA SER A 432 -2.44 7.54 28.68
C SER A 432 -3.95 7.68 28.50
N THR A 433 -4.66 6.55 28.40
CA THR A 433 -6.11 6.50 28.15
C THR A 433 -6.80 5.57 29.13
N PHE A 434 -7.98 5.98 29.59
CA PHE A 434 -8.74 5.29 30.63
C PHE A 434 -10.24 5.22 30.29
N ASP A 435 -10.92 4.20 30.80
CA ASP A 435 -12.39 4.18 30.84
C ASP A 435 -12.93 5.04 32.01
N ALA A 436 -14.26 5.16 32.09
CA ALA A 436 -14.96 5.92 33.14
C ALA A 436 -14.71 5.39 34.57
N SER A 437 -14.25 4.15 34.72
CA SER A 437 -13.90 3.55 36.01
C SER A 437 -12.44 3.80 36.42
N GLY A 438 -11.64 4.38 35.51
CA GLY A 438 -10.20 4.57 35.67
C GLY A 438 -9.36 3.36 35.27
N ARG A 439 -9.95 2.37 34.60
CA ARG A 439 -9.20 1.23 34.05
C ARG A 439 -8.41 1.69 32.81
N PRO A 440 -7.10 1.37 32.70
CA PRO A 440 -6.35 1.58 31.46
C PRO A 440 -7.03 0.86 30.29
N MET A 441 -7.15 1.54 29.17
CA MET A 441 -7.84 1.06 27.98
C MET A 441 -7.10 1.52 26.73
N PRO A 442 -6.98 0.68 25.67
CA PRO A 442 -6.34 1.10 24.44
C PRO A 442 -7.03 2.30 23.79
N GLY A 443 -6.26 3.22 23.23
CA GLY A 443 -6.77 4.42 22.58
C GLY A 443 -5.73 5.12 21.71
N LYS A 444 -6.22 6.00 20.83
CA LYS A 444 -5.42 6.80 19.90
C LYS A 444 -5.51 8.27 20.29
N CYS A 445 -4.40 8.98 20.25
CA CYS A 445 -4.35 10.44 20.42
C CYS A 445 -3.64 11.11 19.23
N THR A 446 -4.35 12.03 18.59
CA THR A 446 -3.87 12.85 17.48
C THR A 446 -3.43 14.22 17.99
N VAL A 447 -2.22 14.64 17.61
CA VAL A 447 -1.67 15.96 17.93
C VAL A 447 -1.84 16.89 16.74
N VAL A 448 -2.67 17.92 16.91
CA VAL A 448 -3.10 18.83 15.85
C VAL A 448 -2.40 20.18 15.99
N GLY A 449 -1.71 20.59 14.94
CA GLY A 449 -1.13 21.92 14.77
C GLY A 449 -1.95 22.80 13.83
N SER A 450 -1.58 24.08 13.73
CA SER A 450 -2.20 25.03 12.80
C SER A 450 -1.13 25.80 12.01
N TYR A 451 -1.42 26.15 10.76
CA TYR A 451 -0.51 26.92 9.91
C TYR A 451 -1.05 28.31 9.52
N GLN A 452 -0.15 29.16 8.99
CA GLN A 452 -0.42 30.56 8.69
C GLN A 452 -1.04 30.76 7.30
N GLY A 453 -1.81 31.83 7.11
CA GLY A 453 -2.57 32.06 5.87
C GLY A 453 -1.76 32.24 4.57
N LEU A 454 -0.46 32.54 4.64
CA LEU A 454 0.40 32.57 3.44
C LEU A 454 0.66 31.18 2.84
N ALA A 455 0.39 30.12 3.61
CA ALA A 455 0.44 28.74 3.18
C ALA A 455 -0.94 28.19 2.80
N ALA A 456 -1.99 29.02 2.82
CA ALA A 456 -3.34 28.59 2.48
C ALA A 456 -3.42 28.05 1.04
N ASN A 457 -4.14 26.94 0.87
CA ASN A 457 -4.34 26.20 -0.39
C ASN A 457 -3.04 25.73 -1.07
N LYS A 458 -1.92 25.67 -0.34
CA LYS A 458 -0.69 25.02 -0.82
C LYS A 458 -0.64 23.58 -0.36
N PRO A 459 -0.09 22.65 -1.16
CA PRO A 459 0.13 21.29 -0.69
C PRO A 459 1.15 21.28 0.45
N GLY A 460 0.99 20.36 1.41
CA GLY A 460 1.79 20.34 2.64
C GLY A 460 3.30 20.23 2.38
N HIS A 461 3.70 19.50 1.34
CA HIS A 461 5.10 19.29 0.96
C HIS A 461 5.82 20.57 0.47
N GLU A 462 5.11 21.68 0.26
CA GLU A 462 5.73 22.97 -0.11
C GLU A 462 6.11 23.84 1.10
N PHE A 463 5.56 23.57 2.29
CA PHE A 463 5.77 24.46 3.45
C PHE A 463 5.83 23.79 4.82
N LEU A 464 5.22 22.61 4.98
CA LEU A 464 5.05 21.93 6.26
C LEU A 464 6.08 20.83 6.50
N TYR A 465 6.39 20.08 5.44
CA TYR A 465 7.37 19.01 5.45
C TYR A 465 8.11 18.92 4.11
N ASP A 466 9.27 18.26 4.10
CA ASP A 466 10.11 18.08 2.91
C ASP A 466 10.38 16.59 2.64
N LEU A 467 9.67 16.03 1.66
CA LEU A 467 9.83 14.62 1.27
C LEU A 467 11.20 14.33 0.63
N VAL A 468 11.87 15.32 0.03
CA VAL A 468 13.17 15.11 -0.62
C VAL A 468 14.21 14.68 0.42
N VAL A 469 14.16 15.24 1.63
CA VAL A 469 15.03 14.86 2.76
C VAL A 469 14.49 13.70 3.59
N GLY A 470 13.30 13.21 3.27
CA GLY A 470 12.65 12.12 4.00
C GLY A 470 12.03 12.53 5.34
N GLU A 471 11.57 13.78 5.46
CA GLU A 471 10.70 14.14 6.59
C GLU A 471 9.40 13.33 6.55
N SER A 472 8.85 13.04 7.73
CA SER A 472 7.54 12.39 7.83
C SER A 472 6.45 13.28 7.22
N PHE A 473 5.57 12.64 6.45
CA PHE A 473 4.34 13.23 5.96
C PHE A 473 3.49 13.72 7.14
N ARG A 474 2.89 14.90 6.99
CA ARG A 474 1.99 15.51 7.98
C ARG A 474 0.68 15.87 7.28
N PRO A 475 -0.38 15.06 7.47
CA PRO A 475 -1.66 15.27 6.82
C PRO A 475 -2.24 16.65 7.11
N LEU A 476 -2.83 17.28 6.11
CA LEU A 476 -3.67 18.47 6.24
C LEU A 476 -5.14 18.07 6.48
N ASP A 477 -5.96 18.98 7.00
CA ASP A 477 -7.40 18.74 7.19
C ASP A 477 -8.20 18.59 5.88
N LEU A 478 -7.63 19.09 4.76
CA LEU A 478 -8.26 19.22 3.44
C LEU A 478 -9.63 19.91 3.46
N VAL A 479 -9.91 20.69 4.50
CA VAL A 479 -11.10 21.52 4.59
C VAL A 479 -10.81 22.84 3.87
N PRO A 480 -11.74 23.42 3.09
CA PRO A 480 -11.48 24.67 2.38
C PRO A 480 -11.00 25.78 3.31
N ASP A 481 -9.86 26.37 2.97
CA ASP A 481 -9.26 27.46 3.72
C ASP A 481 -10.14 28.71 3.70
N THR A 482 -10.73 29.04 4.84
CA THR A 482 -11.48 30.28 5.02
C THR A 482 -10.64 31.34 5.74
N THR A 483 -11.25 32.42 6.22
CA THR A 483 -10.59 33.37 7.12
C THR A 483 -10.41 32.83 8.54
N ASP A 484 -11.04 31.71 8.87
CA ASP A 484 -10.89 31.02 10.15
C ASP A 484 -9.62 30.16 10.14
N ALA A 485 -8.72 30.37 11.11
CA ALA A 485 -7.50 29.57 11.24
C ALA A 485 -7.78 28.10 11.63
N ARG A 486 -9.00 27.77 12.05
CA ARG A 486 -9.42 26.40 12.38
C ARG A 486 -9.69 25.53 11.14
N THR A 487 -9.67 26.11 9.94
CA THR A 487 -9.68 25.35 8.68
C THR A 487 -8.27 25.20 8.10
N ARG A 488 -7.23 25.41 8.93
CA ARG A 488 -5.80 25.38 8.57
C ARG A 488 -5.06 24.47 9.52
N GLU A 489 -5.55 23.25 9.68
CA GLU A 489 -5.00 22.28 10.61
C GLU A 489 -4.13 21.24 9.90
N PHE A 490 -3.18 20.69 10.65
CA PHE A 490 -2.38 19.55 10.23
C PHE A 490 -2.13 18.61 11.41
N ILE A 491 -1.85 17.34 11.13
CA ILE A 491 -1.44 16.37 12.14
C ILE A 491 0.07 16.40 12.30
N GLU A 492 0.54 16.75 13.50
CA GLU A 492 1.95 16.74 13.85
C GLU A 492 2.45 15.32 14.16
N SER A 493 1.64 14.55 14.89
CA SER A 493 1.94 13.17 15.27
C SER A 493 0.67 12.45 15.72
N ILE A 494 0.67 11.12 15.63
CA ILE A 494 -0.33 10.24 16.23
C ILE A 494 0.39 9.37 17.27
N THR A 495 -0.25 9.10 18.39
CA THR A 495 0.26 8.20 19.43
C THR A 495 -0.84 7.21 19.80
N ILE A 496 -0.51 5.92 19.77
CA ILE A 496 -1.38 4.85 20.22
C ILE A 496 -0.85 4.30 21.55
N THR A 497 -1.75 3.96 22.46
CA THR A 497 -1.44 3.39 23.77
C THR A 497 -2.35 2.21 24.07
N ASP A 498 -1.88 1.26 24.88
CA ASP A 498 -2.67 0.17 25.50
C ASP A 498 -3.42 0.65 26.77
N GLY A 499 -3.36 1.95 27.05
CA GLY A 499 -3.81 2.61 28.28
C GLY A 499 -2.67 3.05 29.19
N ARG A 500 -1.45 2.53 29.01
CA ARG A 500 -0.27 2.92 29.78
C ARG A 500 0.45 4.13 29.17
N PRO A 501 1.22 4.90 29.95
CA PRO A 501 1.92 6.06 29.43
C PRO A 501 2.89 5.71 28.28
N VAL A 502 2.62 6.25 27.08
CA VAL A 502 3.49 6.18 25.91
C VAL A 502 4.10 7.56 25.64
N ARG A 503 5.44 7.61 25.57
CA ARG A 503 6.20 8.84 25.37
C ARG A 503 6.61 8.99 23.90
N SER A 504 6.25 10.10 23.27
CA SER A 504 6.62 10.46 21.89
C SER A 504 7.36 11.81 21.85
N ARG A 505 8.18 12.01 20.81
CA ARG A 505 8.87 13.29 20.56
C ARG A 505 7.97 14.22 19.77
N LEU A 506 8.04 15.51 20.06
CA LEU A 506 7.25 16.52 19.36
C LEU A 506 8.08 17.78 19.09
N ARG A 507 7.83 18.44 17.96
CA ARG A 507 8.38 19.78 17.72
C ARG A 507 7.89 20.73 18.81
N PRO A 508 8.75 21.60 19.37
CA PRO A 508 8.28 22.64 20.28
C PRO A 508 7.24 23.54 19.60
N GLY A 509 6.11 23.77 20.25
CA GLY A 509 4.96 24.44 19.62
C GLY A 509 3.69 24.42 20.47
N SER A 510 2.63 25.03 19.95
CA SER A 510 1.28 24.98 20.54
C SER A 510 0.41 24.01 19.74
N TYR A 511 -0.26 23.10 20.44
CA TYR A 511 -1.02 22.02 19.82
C TYR A 511 -2.37 21.80 20.51
N ARG A 512 -3.26 21.11 19.81
CA ARG A 512 -4.47 20.51 20.38
C ARG A 512 -4.32 19.00 20.29
N VAL A 513 -4.48 18.30 21.42
CA VAL A 513 -4.49 16.83 21.46
C VAL A 513 -5.94 16.37 21.48
N VAL A 514 -6.27 15.42 20.59
CA VAL A 514 -7.60 14.78 20.54
C VAL A 514 -7.41 13.28 20.71
N CYS A 515 -8.04 12.68 21.71
CA CYS A 515 -7.99 11.24 21.94
C CYS A 515 -9.34 10.57 21.70
N SER A 516 -9.34 9.35 21.15
CA SER A 516 -10.52 8.53 20.87
C SER A 516 -10.23 7.02 21.08
N ARG A 517 -11.31 6.23 21.10
CA ARG A 517 -11.29 4.76 20.97
C ARG A 517 -12.20 4.31 19.81
N GLY A 518 -12.12 5.04 18.71
CA GLY A 518 -12.98 4.83 17.56
C GLY A 518 -14.43 5.30 17.71
N ILE A 519 -15.30 4.78 16.83
CA ILE A 519 -16.64 5.33 16.55
C ILE A 519 -17.68 5.03 17.62
N GLU A 520 -17.36 4.11 18.54
CA GLU A 520 -18.21 3.73 19.65
C GLU A 520 -18.07 4.66 20.88
N TYR A 521 -17.05 5.53 20.88
CA TYR A 521 -16.64 6.35 22.02
C TYR A 521 -16.71 7.86 21.73
N ASP A 522 -16.82 8.66 22.79
CA ASP A 522 -16.58 10.10 22.71
C ASP A 522 -15.09 10.43 22.52
N THR A 523 -14.77 11.73 22.47
CA THR A 523 -13.40 12.22 22.37
C THR A 523 -13.00 13.02 23.61
N TYR A 524 -11.71 12.94 23.96
CA TYR A 524 -11.06 13.87 24.88
C TYR A 524 -10.30 14.93 24.09
N GLU A 525 -10.35 16.20 24.52
CA GLU A 525 -9.61 17.28 23.87
C GLU A 525 -8.90 18.20 24.88
N GLU A 526 -7.62 18.49 24.63
CA GLU A 526 -6.82 19.41 25.44
C GLU A 526 -5.86 20.26 24.59
N ARG A 527 -5.68 21.54 24.96
CA ARG A 527 -4.67 22.40 24.34
C ARG A 527 -3.40 22.39 25.17
N ILE A 528 -2.27 22.16 24.50
CA ILE A 528 -0.96 22.06 25.15
C ILE A 528 0.04 23.01 24.51
N THR A 529 1.07 23.35 25.27
CA THR A 529 2.28 23.98 24.76
C THR A 529 3.46 23.09 25.10
N VAL A 530 4.21 22.70 24.08
CA VAL A 530 5.37 21.84 24.19
C VAL A 530 6.63 22.70 24.03
N GLU A 531 7.48 22.69 25.05
CA GLU A 531 8.76 23.40 25.05
C GLU A 531 9.91 22.41 24.84
N ALA A 532 11.04 22.89 24.30
CA ALA A 532 12.25 22.10 24.13
C ALA A 532 12.71 21.49 25.45
N GLY A 533 13.01 20.19 25.45
CA GLY A 533 13.47 19.44 26.62
C GLY A 533 12.40 19.24 27.72
N LYS A 534 11.18 19.75 27.56
CA LYS A 534 10.07 19.58 28.52
C LYS A 534 9.15 18.43 28.11
N GLN A 535 8.45 17.91 29.11
CA GLN A 535 7.45 16.85 28.96
C GLN A 535 6.07 17.37 29.33
N VAL A 536 5.08 17.02 28.52
CA VAL A 536 3.65 17.27 28.75
C VAL A 536 2.95 15.93 28.94
N GLU A 537 2.06 15.86 29.93
CA GLU A 537 1.27 14.66 30.26
C GLU A 537 -0.17 14.83 29.79
N ILE A 538 -0.71 13.82 29.11
CA ILE A 538 -2.12 13.68 28.75
C ILE A 538 -2.66 12.40 29.39
N SER A 539 -3.74 12.55 30.17
CA SER A 539 -4.50 11.45 30.74
C SER A 539 -5.97 11.60 30.32
N ALA A 540 -6.33 10.92 29.24
CA ALA A 540 -7.66 11.01 28.64
C ALA A 540 -8.60 9.95 29.20
N THR A 541 -9.82 10.36 29.56
CA THR A 541 -10.91 9.44 29.93
C THR A 541 -11.95 9.44 28.83
N LEU A 542 -12.27 8.26 28.31
CA LEU A 542 -13.19 8.05 27.19
C LEU A 542 -14.41 7.23 27.63
N HIS A 543 -15.58 7.53 27.06
CA HIS A 543 -16.85 6.91 27.41
C HIS A 543 -17.47 6.24 26.17
N PRO A 544 -18.01 5.02 26.31
CA PRO A 544 -18.86 4.46 25.26
C PRO A 544 -20.13 5.30 25.15
N VAL A 545 -20.51 5.67 23.93
CA VAL A 545 -21.62 6.59 23.64
C VAL A 545 -22.56 6.09 22.56
N ILE A 546 -22.44 4.84 22.09
CA ILE A 546 -23.46 4.19 21.28
C ILE A 546 -23.68 2.76 21.81
N ASP A 547 -24.89 2.22 21.62
CA ASP A 547 -25.22 0.85 21.99
C ASP A 547 -25.09 -0.08 20.78
N THR A 548 -24.04 -0.90 20.78
CA THR A 548 -23.77 -1.97 19.81
C THR A 548 -24.03 -3.35 20.39
N THR A 549 -24.80 -3.48 21.48
CA THR A 549 -25.04 -4.78 22.13
C THR A 549 -25.56 -5.82 21.14
N GLY A 550 -24.93 -6.99 21.12
CA GLY A 550 -25.25 -8.08 20.20
C GLY A 550 -24.63 -7.94 18.81
N TRP A 551 -23.77 -6.94 18.60
CA TRP A 551 -22.98 -6.75 17.37
C TRP A 551 -21.49 -6.82 17.67
N VAL A 552 -20.75 -7.40 16.73
CA VAL A 552 -19.28 -7.47 16.73
C VAL A 552 -18.76 -6.45 15.73
N SER A 553 -17.91 -5.54 16.19
CA SER A 553 -17.15 -4.59 15.36
C SER A 553 -16.00 -5.32 14.67
N GLY A 554 -16.13 -5.57 13.36
CA GLY A 554 -15.16 -6.33 12.59
C GLY A 554 -14.44 -5.52 11.52
N ASP A 555 -13.13 -5.72 11.40
CA ASP A 555 -12.38 -5.32 10.21
C ASP A 555 -11.85 -6.58 9.52
N TYR A 556 -12.42 -6.87 8.35
CA TYR A 556 -12.20 -8.11 7.63
C TYR A 556 -11.24 -7.95 6.43
N HIS A 557 -10.44 -6.89 6.41
CA HIS A 557 -9.39 -6.67 5.41
C HIS A 557 -8.28 -5.76 5.99
N LEU A 558 -7.14 -6.35 6.36
CA LEU A 558 -6.03 -5.71 7.08
C LEU A 558 -4.66 -6.29 6.71
N HIS A 559 -3.66 -5.43 6.64
CA HIS A 559 -2.28 -5.81 6.32
C HIS A 559 -1.32 -5.51 7.47
N SER A 560 -0.29 -6.33 7.59
CA SER A 560 0.78 -6.22 8.58
C SER A 560 2.12 -6.50 7.93
N ILE A 561 3.18 -6.54 8.73
CA ILE A 561 4.56 -6.72 8.28
C ILE A 561 4.83 -7.97 7.40
N ASN A 562 3.91 -8.95 7.39
CA ASN A 562 4.02 -10.14 6.53
C ASN A 562 3.47 -9.90 5.11
N SER A 563 2.73 -8.81 4.88
CA SER A 563 2.34 -8.35 3.54
C SER A 563 3.52 -7.65 2.88
N VAL A 564 3.72 -7.88 1.59
CA VAL A 564 4.87 -7.32 0.85
C VAL A 564 4.88 -5.79 0.77
N ASP A 565 3.72 -5.18 0.98
CA ASP A 565 3.44 -3.75 0.86
C ASP A 565 3.05 -3.08 2.19
N SER A 566 3.12 -3.79 3.31
CA SER A 566 2.98 -3.21 4.65
C SER A 566 4.26 -3.42 5.47
N PHE A 567 4.59 -2.42 6.29
CA PHE A 567 5.67 -2.53 7.27
C PHE A 567 5.16 -2.37 8.70
N MET A 568 3.85 -2.50 8.91
CA MET A 568 3.26 -2.33 10.24
C MET A 568 3.57 -3.56 11.10
N PRO A 569 4.37 -3.43 12.17
CA PRO A 569 4.68 -4.55 13.06
C PRO A 569 3.40 -5.18 13.63
N LEU A 570 3.43 -6.48 13.88
CA LEU A 570 2.24 -7.20 14.38
C LEU A 570 1.71 -6.63 15.69
N ASP A 571 2.60 -6.21 16.61
CA ASP A 571 2.25 -5.60 17.90
C ASP A 571 1.59 -4.24 17.72
N GLU A 572 2.12 -3.41 16.83
CA GLU A 572 1.49 -2.13 16.47
C GLU A 572 0.15 -2.33 15.76
N ARG A 573 0.01 -3.34 14.89
CA ARG A 573 -1.24 -3.65 14.17
C ARG A 573 -2.35 -4.06 15.12
N VAL A 574 -2.11 -5.01 16.02
CA VAL A 574 -3.15 -5.43 16.99
C VAL A 574 -3.47 -4.29 17.95
N LEU A 575 -2.46 -3.51 18.35
CA LEU A 575 -2.68 -2.37 19.23
C LEU A 575 -3.50 -1.26 18.54
N SER A 576 -3.26 -0.99 17.25
CA SER A 576 -4.01 0.02 16.50
C SER A 576 -5.47 -0.35 16.34
N CYS A 577 -5.77 -1.60 16.00
CA CYS A 577 -7.15 -2.08 15.91
C CYS A 577 -7.84 -2.08 17.28
N ALA A 578 -7.15 -2.50 18.35
CA ALA A 578 -7.68 -2.40 19.70
C ALA A 578 -7.96 -0.94 20.10
N ALA A 579 -7.09 0.00 19.72
CA ALA A 579 -7.27 1.43 19.97
C ALA A 579 -8.42 2.04 19.16
N GLU A 580 -8.79 1.47 18.03
CA GLU A 580 -9.95 1.89 17.23
C GLU A 580 -11.26 1.17 17.57
N GLY A 581 -11.26 0.35 18.62
CA GLY A 581 -12.46 -0.33 19.11
C GLY A 581 -12.88 -1.55 18.29
N VAL A 582 -11.95 -2.20 17.60
CA VAL A 582 -12.22 -3.44 16.84
C VAL A 582 -12.35 -4.63 17.79
N ASP A 583 -13.46 -5.36 17.69
CA ASP A 583 -13.70 -6.58 18.46
C ASP A 583 -13.10 -7.81 17.76
N MET A 584 -13.15 -7.86 16.43
CA MET A 584 -12.64 -8.96 15.59
C MET A 584 -11.80 -8.44 14.42
N ALA A 585 -10.50 -8.68 14.44
CA ALA A 585 -9.59 -8.35 13.33
C ALA A 585 -9.28 -9.58 12.47
N LEU A 586 -9.54 -9.53 11.16
CA LEU A 586 -9.07 -10.56 10.23
C LEU A 586 -7.62 -10.27 9.84
N SER A 587 -6.74 -11.26 9.94
CA SER A 587 -5.44 -11.20 9.27
C SER A 587 -5.58 -11.54 7.79
N SER A 588 -5.19 -10.64 6.89
CA SER A 588 -5.33 -10.84 5.44
C SER A 588 -4.12 -10.37 4.65
N ASP A 589 -2.90 -10.66 5.13
CA ASP A 589 -1.67 -10.33 4.39
C ASP A 589 -1.64 -10.98 3.00
N HIS A 590 -1.03 -10.30 2.04
CA HIS A 590 -0.97 -10.76 0.65
C HIS A 590 -0.26 -12.09 0.51
N ASN A 591 -0.97 -13.10 0.02
CA ASN A 591 -0.44 -14.43 -0.26
C ASN A 591 0.30 -15.08 0.93
N PHE A 592 0.01 -14.63 2.16
CA PHE A 592 0.65 -15.08 3.40
C PHE A 592 -0.39 -15.20 4.52
N VAL A 593 -0.49 -16.38 5.15
CA VAL A 593 -1.46 -16.59 6.24
C VAL A 593 -0.84 -16.16 7.56
N THR A 594 -1.39 -15.15 8.22
CA THR A 594 -0.90 -14.68 9.53
C THR A 594 -1.86 -15.04 10.66
N ASP A 595 -1.34 -15.28 11.87
CA ASP A 595 -2.15 -15.49 13.08
C ASP A 595 -1.79 -14.44 14.14
N TYR A 596 -2.72 -13.50 14.39
CA TYR A 596 -2.54 -12.43 15.37
C TYR A 596 -2.76 -12.88 16.82
N SER A 597 -3.28 -14.08 17.07
CA SER A 597 -3.68 -14.51 18.42
C SER A 597 -2.51 -14.51 19.42
N SER A 598 -1.31 -14.89 18.99
CA SER A 598 -0.11 -14.86 19.82
C SER A 598 0.30 -13.43 20.18
N GLU A 599 0.10 -12.47 19.29
CA GLU A 599 0.50 -11.08 19.52
C GLU A 599 -0.52 -10.34 20.39
N ILE A 600 -1.82 -10.59 20.18
CA ILE A 600 -2.90 -10.12 21.07
C ILE A 600 -2.62 -10.57 22.51
N GLY A 601 -2.28 -11.85 22.71
CA GLY A 601 -1.95 -12.37 24.04
C GLY A 601 -0.66 -11.81 24.64
N ARG A 602 0.34 -11.50 23.81
CA ARG A 602 1.60 -10.88 24.27
C ARG A 602 1.38 -9.42 24.71
N ALA A 603 0.55 -8.69 23.96
CA ALA A 603 0.19 -7.31 24.25
C ALA A 603 -0.82 -7.18 25.41
N GLY A 604 -1.48 -8.27 25.81
CA GLY A 604 -2.49 -8.26 26.87
C GLY A 604 -3.82 -7.65 26.42
N LEU A 605 -4.17 -7.85 25.15
CA LEU A 605 -5.33 -7.24 24.49
C LEU A 605 -6.55 -8.18 24.42
N GLU A 606 -6.51 -9.36 25.06
CA GLU A 606 -7.58 -10.37 24.95
C GLU A 606 -8.95 -9.91 25.49
N ASP A 607 -8.94 -8.96 26.41
CA ASP A 607 -10.17 -8.34 26.94
C ASP A 607 -10.80 -7.33 25.95
N TRP A 608 -10.04 -6.92 24.93
CA TRP A 608 -10.39 -5.82 24.01
C TRP A 608 -10.62 -6.27 22.58
N MET A 609 -9.98 -7.35 22.12
CA MET A 609 -10.14 -7.85 20.76
C MET A 609 -9.84 -9.36 20.64
N GLN A 610 -10.36 -9.97 19.59
CA GLN A 610 -10.00 -11.28 19.06
C GLN A 610 -9.54 -11.12 17.60
N SER A 611 -8.86 -12.14 17.07
CA SER A 611 -8.54 -12.23 15.66
C SER A 611 -9.17 -13.45 15.00
N MET A 612 -9.41 -13.34 13.70
CA MET A 612 -9.73 -14.45 12.81
C MET A 612 -8.60 -14.62 11.80
N VAL A 613 -8.21 -15.86 11.52
CA VAL A 613 -7.15 -16.15 10.54
C VAL A 613 -7.71 -16.11 9.12
N GLY A 614 -7.11 -15.31 8.24
CA GLY A 614 -7.46 -15.25 6.84
C GLY A 614 -6.24 -15.12 5.93
N ILE A 615 -6.51 -14.74 4.69
CA ILE A 615 -5.53 -14.40 3.66
C ILE A 615 -6.21 -13.41 2.71
N GLU A 616 -5.46 -12.46 2.17
CA GLU A 616 -5.81 -11.87 0.87
C GLU A 616 -4.99 -12.57 -0.21
N LEU A 617 -5.67 -13.35 -1.05
CA LEU A 617 -5.02 -13.95 -2.20
C LEU A 617 -4.98 -12.91 -3.34
N THR A 618 -3.79 -12.40 -3.60
CA THR A 618 -3.52 -11.39 -4.61
C THR A 618 -3.09 -12.05 -5.90
N THR A 619 -3.93 -11.88 -6.92
CA THR A 619 -3.62 -12.24 -8.30
C THR A 619 -3.40 -10.95 -9.10
N LEU A 620 -2.47 -10.97 -10.05
CA LEU A 620 -2.10 -9.74 -10.78
C LEU A 620 -3.22 -9.18 -11.66
N GLU A 621 -4.09 -10.03 -12.21
CA GLU A 621 -5.08 -9.67 -13.25
C GLU A 621 -6.35 -10.55 -13.19
N VAL A 622 -6.61 -11.21 -12.06
CA VAL A 622 -7.82 -12.02 -11.84
C VAL A 622 -8.63 -11.48 -10.65
N GLY A 623 -8.13 -10.47 -9.93
CA GLY A 623 -8.74 -9.90 -8.74
C GLY A 623 -8.06 -10.28 -7.42
N HIS A 624 -8.47 -9.58 -6.36
CA HIS A 624 -8.10 -9.88 -4.98
C HIS A 624 -9.25 -10.56 -4.22
N PHE A 625 -8.91 -11.58 -3.45
CA PHE A 625 -9.90 -12.39 -2.74
C PHE A 625 -9.50 -12.70 -1.31
N ASN A 626 -10.36 -12.32 -0.36
CA ASN A 626 -10.22 -12.80 1.01
C ASN A 626 -10.83 -14.19 1.18
N GLY A 627 -10.11 -15.07 1.90
CA GLY A 627 -10.61 -16.35 2.39
C GLY A 627 -10.51 -16.43 3.90
N PHE A 628 -11.61 -16.75 4.60
CA PHE A 628 -11.62 -16.86 6.07
C PHE A 628 -12.83 -17.64 6.64
N PRO A 629 -12.72 -18.27 7.82
CA PRO A 629 -11.51 -18.50 8.62
C PRO A 629 -10.66 -19.65 8.04
N LEU A 630 -9.35 -19.46 7.98
CA LEU A 630 -8.40 -20.44 7.46
C LEU A 630 -7.61 -21.16 8.54
N ARG A 631 -6.98 -22.28 8.16
CA ARG A 631 -5.98 -22.95 9.00
C ARG A 631 -4.64 -22.23 8.86
N TYR A 632 -3.95 -22.02 9.98
CA TYR A 632 -2.55 -21.60 9.99
C TYR A 632 -1.64 -22.82 9.95
N ASP A 633 -0.79 -22.93 8.92
CA ASP A 633 0.22 -23.99 8.80
C ASP A 633 1.62 -23.45 9.12
N PRO A 634 2.20 -23.74 10.29
CA PRO A 634 3.51 -23.21 10.67
C PRO A 634 4.67 -23.76 9.83
N GLY A 635 4.45 -24.83 9.05
CA GLY A 635 5.49 -25.53 8.30
C GLY A 635 6.05 -24.75 7.12
N PRO A 636 5.25 -24.43 6.08
CA PRO A 636 5.67 -23.67 4.91
C PRO A 636 6.09 -22.22 5.23
N THR A 637 6.77 -21.56 4.30
CA THR A 637 7.14 -20.14 4.47
C THR A 637 5.93 -19.22 4.46
N THR A 638 5.01 -19.38 3.49
CA THR A 638 3.78 -18.58 3.31
C THR A 638 2.61 -19.03 4.19
N LYS A 639 2.87 -19.93 5.15
CA LYS A 639 1.95 -20.35 6.23
C LYS A 639 0.60 -20.95 5.85
N GLY A 640 0.40 -21.31 4.58
CA GLY A 640 -0.83 -21.94 4.10
C GLY A 640 -1.32 -21.43 2.74
N SER A 641 -0.68 -20.40 2.17
CA SER A 641 -0.97 -19.92 0.81
C SER A 641 -0.64 -20.95 -0.28
N PHE A 642 -1.11 -20.71 -1.51
CA PHE A 642 -0.99 -21.62 -2.65
C PHE A 642 -0.74 -20.88 -3.98
N GLU A 643 -0.28 -21.63 -5.00
CA GLU A 643 -0.04 -21.12 -6.35
C GLU A 643 -1.36 -20.79 -7.06
N TRP A 644 -1.55 -19.52 -7.43
CA TRP A 644 -2.77 -19.01 -8.06
C TRP A 644 -2.67 -18.81 -9.59
N SER A 645 -1.46 -18.62 -10.14
CA SER A 645 -1.27 -18.32 -11.57
C SER A 645 -1.84 -19.44 -12.47
N GLY A 646 -2.49 -19.06 -13.58
CA GLY A 646 -3.11 -20.00 -14.50
C GLY A 646 -4.43 -20.60 -14.02
N ARG A 647 -4.90 -20.26 -12.82
CA ARG A 647 -6.14 -20.79 -12.24
C ARG A 647 -7.33 -19.86 -12.54
N PRO A 648 -8.46 -20.39 -13.02
CA PRO A 648 -9.67 -19.60 -13.15
C PRO A 648 -10.27 -19.24 -11.76
N PRO A 649 -11.03 -18.14 -11.66
CA PRO A 649 -11.65 -17.68 -10.41
C PRO A 649 -12.40 -18.77 -9.64
N ALA A 650 -13.20 -19.61 -10.32
CA ALA A 650 -13.94 -20.68 -9.66
C ALA A 650 -13.02 -21.68 -8.92
N ALA A 651 -11.88 -22.03 -9.52
CA ALA A 651 -10.92 -22.93 -8.88
C ALA A 651 -10.24 -22.25 -7.69
N ILE A 652 -9.90 -20.96 -7.82
CA ILE A 652 -9.35 -20.16 -6.72
C ILE A 652 -10.31 -20.15 -5.52
N PHE A 653 -11.61 -19.93 -5.76
CA PHE A 653 -12.62 -19.92 -4.69
C PHE A 653 -12.75 -21.29 -4.03
N ASP A 654 -12.69 -22.38 -4.79
CA ASP A 654 -12.71 -23.74 -4.26
C ASP A 654 -11.45 -24.05 -3.43
N ASP A 655 -10.27 -23.61 -3.88
CA ASP A 655 -9.00 -23.78 -3.17
C ASP A 655 -9.00 -23.02 -1.84
N LEU A 656 -9.45 -21.75 -1.83
CA LEU A 656 -9.62 -20.95 -0.60
C LEU A 656 -10.56 -21.65 0.40
N ARG A 657 -11.69 -22.18 -0.05
CA ARG A 657 -12.60 -22.97 0.78
C ARG A 657 -11.96 -24.27 1.28
N GLY A 658 -11.10 -24.89 0.46
CA GLY A 658 -10.34 -26.08 0.82
C GLY A 658 -9.39 -25.87 2.01
N LEU A 659 -8.88 -24.64 2.18
CA LEU A 659 -8.03 -24.23 3.30
C LEU A 659 -8.81 -23.92 4.60
N GLY A 660 -10.14 -23.95 4.54
CA GLY A 660 -11.03 -23.62 5.64
C GLY A 660 -10.75 -24.36 6.95
N LYS A 661 -10.66 -23.60 8.05
CA LYS A 661 -10.50 -24.12 9.41
C LYS A 661 -11.61 -25.11 9.78
N TYR A 662 -12.85 -24.79 9.41
CA TYR A 662 -14.05 -25.58 9.73
C TYR A 662 -14.66 -26.33 8.54
N GLY A 663 -13.96 -26.36 7.40
CA GLY A 663 -14.39 -26.97 6.14
C GLY A 663 -14.93 -25.95 5.12
N PRO A 664 -15.13 -26.39 3.86
CA PRO A 664 -15.42 -25.49 2.74
C PRO A 664 -16.74 -24.71 2.89
N ASP A 665 -17.80 -25.35 3.38
CA ASP A 665 -19.11 -24.70 3.56
C ASP A 665 -19.11 -23.64 4.68
N ARG A 666 -18.11 -23.68 5.57
CA ARG A 666 -17.93 -22.77 6.71
C ARG A 666 -16.74 -21.83 6.51
N THR A 667 -16.47 -21.51 5.25
CA THR A 667 -15.43 -20.55 4.82
C THR A 667 -16.08 -19.52 3.91
N VAL A 668 -15.87 -18.25 4.22
CA VAL A 668 -16.26 -17.10 3.42
C VAL A 668 -15.19 -16.87 2.36
N VAL A 669 -15.63 -16.67 1.12
CA VAL A 669 -14.83 -16.08 0.05
C VAL A 669 -15.40 -14.69 -0.23
N GLN A 670 -14.59 -13.65 -0.07
CA GLN A 670 -14.95 -12.26 -0.36
C GLN A 670 -14.18 -11.78 -1.59
N VAL A 671 -14.87 -11.08 -2.50
CA VAL A 671 -14.21 -10.27 -3.53
C VAL A 671 -13.86 -8.91 -2.92
N ASN A 672 -12.58 -8.59 -2.89
CA ASN A 672 -12.10 -7.31 -2.36
C ASN A 672 -12.14 -6.24 -3.45
N HIS A 673 -12.33 -4.98 -3.03
CA HIS A 673 -12.27 -3.76 -3.85
C HIS A 673 -12.51 -3.99 -5.37
N PRO A 674 -13.71 -4.49 -5.78
CA PRO A 674 -13.93 -5.11 -7.10
C PRO A 674 -13.74 -4.15 -8.28
N ARG A 675 -13.80 -2.84 -8.02
CA ARG A 675 -13.63 -1.74 -8.99
C ARG A 675 -12.28 -1.04 -8.87
N ASP A 676 -11.31 -1.61 -8.17
CA ASP A 676 -9.92 -1.17 -8.30
C ASP A 676 -9.39 -1.46 -9.72
N SER A 677 -8.36 -0.74 -10.14
CA SER A 677 -7.98 -0.61 -11.55
C SER A 677 -7.52 -1.92 -12.19
N VAL A 678 -6.42 -2.49 -11.70
CA VAL A 678 -5.78 -3.71 -12.21
C VAL A 678 -5.95 -4.90 -11.25
N LEU A 679 -6.44 -4.63 -10.04
CA LEU A 679 -6.61 -5.62 -8.96
C LEU A 679 -8.09 -5.91 -8.68
N GLY A 680 -9.01 -5.18 -9.33
CA GLY A 680 -10.44 -5.29 -9.12
C GLY A 680 -11.06 -6.34 -10.03
N TYR A 681 -11.59 -7.41 -9.44
CA TYR A 681 -12.16 -8.55 -10.17
C TYR A 681 -13.23 -8.16 -11.21
N PHE A 682 -14.03 -7.14 -10.94
CA PHE A 682 -15.09 -6.71 -11.86
C PHE A 682 -14.53 -5.90 -13.03
N ASN A 683 -13.46 -5.13 -12.81
CA ASN A 683 -12.77 -4.44 -13.90
C ASN A 683 -11.99 -5.42 -14.77
N ASP A 684 -11.29 -6.40 -14.19
CA ASP A 684 -10.49 -7.39 -14.93
C ASP A 684 -11.32 -8.26 -15.90
N TYR A 685 -12.63 -8.39 -15.65
CA TYR A 685 -13.57 -9.14 -16.49
C TYR A 685 -14.57 -8.25 -17.23
N ASN A 686 -14.33 -6.93 -17.29
CA ASN A 686 -15.24 -5.95 -17.89
C ASN A 686 -16.70 -6.20 -17.49
N PHE A 687 -16.94 -6.32 -16.19
CA PHE A 687 -18.26 -6.50 -15.65
C PHE A 687 -19.10 -5.26 -15.95
N ASP A 688 -20.10 -5.43 -16.81
CA ASP A 688 -21.03 -4.37 -17.13
C ASP A 688 -22.05 -4.19 -16.00
N GLN A 689 -22.05 -3.00 -15.41
CA GLN A 689 -22.89 -2.64 -14.28
C GLN A 689 -24.40 -2.68 -14.65
N GLU A 690 -24.77 -2.46 -15.92
CA GLU A 690 -26.19 -2.37 -16.32
C GLU A 690 -26.82 -3.75 -16.58
N SER A 691 -26.08 -4.66 -17.20
CA SER A 691 -26.50 -6.05 -17.46
C SER A 691 -26.20 -6.99 -16.31
N GLY A 692 -25.19 -6.67 -15.49
CA GLY A 692 -24.68 -7.52 -14.41
C GLY A 692 -23.94 -8.75 -14.92
N LEU A 693 -23.33 -8.64 -16.11
CA LEU A 693 -22.61 -9.73 -16.77
C LEU A 693 -21.20 -9.27 -17.16
N PRO A 694 -20.21 -10.19 -17.15
CA PRO A 694 -18.90 -9.91 -17.72
C PRO A 694 -19.00 -9.78 -19.25
N GLU A 695 -18.25 -8.84 -19.81
CA GLU A 695 -18.19 -8.63 -21.26
C GLU A 695 -16.83 -9.03 -21.84
N GLU A 696 -16.77 -9.13 -23.16
CA GLU A 696 -15.50 -9.35 -23.85
C GLU A 696 -14.68 -8.06 -23.84
N GLU A 697 -13.42 -8.16 -23.44
CA GLU A 697 -12.44 -7.09 -23.65
C GLU A 697 -12.33 -6.77 -25.15
N THR A 698 -12.67 -5.52 -25.49
CA THR A 698 -12.74 -5.01 -26.86
C THR A 698 -11.39 -4.48 -27.33
N SER A 699 -10.50 -4.15 -26.38
CA SER A 699 -9.11 -3.83 -26.64
C SER A 699 -8.41 -4.96 -27.37
N VAL A 700 -7.81 -4.64 -28.52
CA VAL A 700 -7.04 -5.59 -29.33
C VAL A 700 -5.57 -5.65 -28.86
N ILE A 701 -5.13 -4.69 -28.05
CA ILE A 701 -3.73 -4.48 -27.67
C ILE A 701 -3.49 -4.67 -26.17
N LEU A 702 -4.44 -4.27 -25.33
CA LEU A 702 -4.41 -4.43 -23.88
C LEU A 702 -5.51 -5.41 -23.46
N LYS A 703 -5.26 -6.71 -23.62
CA LYS A 703 -6.21 -7.78 -23.30
C LYS A 703 -5.44 -8.99 -22.76
N PRO A 704 -5.70 -9.44 -21.52
CA PRO A 704 -5.03 -10.60 -20.98
C PRO A 704 -5.48 -11.88 -21.69
N GLU A 705 -4.54 -12.78 -21.97
CA GLU A 705 -4.81 -14.09 -22.58
C GLU A 705 -4.26 -15.24 -21.72
N GLY A 706 -5.03 -16.32 -21.60
CA GLY A 706 -4.71 -17.41 -20.68
C GLY A 706 -5.93 -18.24 -20.32
N PRO A 707 -5.74 -19.43 -19.73
CA PRO A 707 -6.83 -20.31 -19.28
C PRO A 707 -7.72 -19.72 -18.17
N GLU A 708 -7.30 -18.65 -17.51
CA GLU A 708 -8.02 -17.96 -16.43
C GLU A 708 -8.90 -16.80 -16.94
N PHE A 709 -8.57 -16.20 -18.09
CA PHE A 709 -9.21 -14.98 -18.56
C PHE A 709 -10.43 -15.21 -19.46
N GLY A 710 -11.22 -14.15 -19.63
CA GLY A 710 -12.38 -14.09 -20.51
C GLY A 710 -13.71 -14.31 -19.78
N PRO A 711 -14.83 -13.80 -20.34
CA PRO A 711 -16.11 -13.73 -19.63
C PRO A 711 -16.66 -15.09 -19.22
N SER A 712 -16.34 -16.16 -19.96
CA SER A 712 -16.74 -17.54 -19.61
C SER A 712 -16.05 -18.11 -18.36
N ARG A 713 -15.01 -17.45 -17.86
CA ARG A 713 -14.24 -17.86 -16.67
C ARG A 713 -14.63 -17.08 -15.41
N PHE A 714 -15.39 -16.00 -15.58
CA PHE A 714 -15.99 -15.27 -14.48
C PHE A 714 -16.88 -16.20 -13.65
N SER A 715 -16.89 -15.99 -12.34
CA SER A 715 -17.56 -16.83 -11.37
C SER A 715 -18.23 -15.95 -10.32
N LEU A 716 -19.52 -16.19 -10.12
CA LEU A 716 -20.31 -15.63 -9.02
C LEU A 716 -20.27 -16.54 -7.78
N GLY A 717 -19.28 -17.44 -7.68
CA GLY A 717 -19.16 -18.45 -6.63
C GLY A 717 -18.61 -17.94 -5.30
N PHE A 718 -18.65 -16.63 -5.04
CA PHE A 718 -18.20 -15.99 -3.79
C PHE A 718 -19.38 -15.67 -2.85
N ASP A 719 -19.10 -15.27 -1.62
CA ASP A 719 -20.08 -15.04 -0.56
C ASP A 719 -20.31 -13.54 -0.26
N ALA A 720 -19.27 -12.72 -0.39
CA ALA A 720 -19.28 -11.29 -0.05
C ALA A 720 -18.54 -10.43 -1.08
N ILE A 721 -18.87 -9.14 -1.11
CA ILE A 721 -18.24 -8.12 -1.95
C ILE A 721 -17.88 -6.93 -1.06
N GLU A 722 -16.62 -6.50 -1.11
CA GLU A 722 -16.16 -5.32 -0.39
C GLU A 722 -16.48 -4.05 -1.19
N ILE A 723 -17.53 -3.36 -0.76
CA ILE A 723 -18.07 -2.20 -1.48
C ILE A 723 -17.43 -0.89 -1.00
N TYR A 724 -17.15 -0.80 0.30
CA TYR A 724 -16.49 0.36 0.88
C TYR A 724 -15.11 -0.07 1.40
N ASN A 725 -14.08 0.16 0.59
CA ASN A 725 -12.70 -0.17 0.91
C ASN A 725 -11.93 1.12 1.26
N ALA A 726 -11.19 1.10 2.37
CA ALA A 726 -10.38 2.22 2.84
C ALA A 726 -11.14 3.56 2.83
N LYS A 727 -10.49 4.65 2.42
CA LYS A 727 -11.12 5.98 2.25
C LYS A 727 -11.52 6.24 0.79
N ARG A 728 -11.69 5.18 -0.01
CA ARG A 728 -11.89 5.23 -1.47
C ARG A 728 -13.36 5.41 -1.86
N PHE A 729 -13.89 6.61 -1.63
CA PHE A 729 -15.23 6.97 -2.11
C PHE A 729 -15.34 7.03 -3.64
N ASP A 730 -14.20 7.13 -4.34
CA ASP A 730 -14.10 7.24 -5.80
C ASP A 730 -14.53 5.99 -6.56
N ILE A 731 -14.48 4.80 -5.93
CA ILE A 731 -14.86 3.51 -6.54
C ILE A 731 -16.17 2.93 -5.97
N MET A 732 -16.72 3.55 -4.92
CA MET A 732 -17.94 3.07 -4.27
C MET A 732 -19.19 3.38 -5.10
N ARG A 733 -19.20 4.52 -5.80
CA ARG A 733 -20.34 5.03 -6.57
C ARG A 733 -19.98 5.27 -8.02
N THR A 734 -20.91 4.98 -8.92
CA THR A 734 -20.78 5.34 -10.34
C THR A 734 -20.52 6.84 -10.49
N TYR A 735 -19.44 7.20 -11.18
CA TYR A 735 -19.09 8.60 -11.39
C TYR A 735 -20.11 9.32 -12.27
N ARG A 736 -20.48 10.53 -11.84
CA ARG A 736 -21.40 11.43 -12.55
C ARG A 736 -20.71 12.77 -12.77
N VAL A 737 -21.07 13.45 -13.86
CA VAL A 737 -20.51 14.77 -14.16
C VAL A 737 -20.83 15.74 -13.01
N PRO A 738 -19.83 16.34 -12.34
CA PRO A 738 -20.07 17.21 -11.21
C PRO A 738 -20.70 18.55 -11.63
N GLU A 739 -21.46 19.19 -10.74
CA GLU A 739 -21.99 20.55 -10.98
C GLU A 739 -20.87 21.57 -11.20
N ILE A 740 -19.78 21.42 -10.45
CA ILE A 740 -18.57 22.23 -10.57
C ILE A 740 -17.51 21.37 -11.25
N LEU A 741 -17.15 21.75 -12.47
CA LEU A 741 -16.15 21.02 -13.25
C LEU A 741 -14.74 21.18 -12.64
N PRO A 742 -13.91 20.13 -12.71
CA PRO A 742 -12.51 20.23 -12.33
C PRO A 742 -11.74 21.13 -13.31
N PRO A 743 -10.55 21.64 -12.92
CA PRO A 743 -9.68 22.39 -13.82
C PRO A 743 -9.31 21.59 -15.08
N PRO A 744 -8.98 22.26 -16.20
CA PRO A 744 -8.47 21.59 -17.39
C PRO A 744 -7.16 20.83 -17.14
N PRO A 745 -6.84 19.81 -17.97
CA PRO A 745 -7.53 19.44 -19.21
C PRO A 745 -8.87 18.70 -18.98
N LEU A 746 -9.88 19.04 -19.79
CA LEU A 746 -11.20 18.41 -19.81
C LEU A 746 -11.47 17.82 -21.21
N PRO A 747 -12.37 16.83 -21.34
CA PRO A 747 -12.69 16.26 -22.65
C PRO A 747 -13.39 17.29 -23.54
N PRO A 748 -13.31 17.15 -24.88
CA PRO A 748 -13.89 18.12 -25.82
C PRO A 748 -15.41 18.32 -25.68
N SER A 749 -16.11 17.27 -25.25
CA SER A 749 -17.55 17.28 -24.99
C SER A 749 -17.82 16.82 -23.56
N ILE A 750 -18.55 17.63 -22.80
CA ILE A 750 -18.89 17.34 -21.40
C ILE A 750 -20.42 17.16 -21.33
N PRO A 751 -20.92 16.01 -20.84
CA PRO A 751 -22.35 15.81 -20.60
C PRO A 751 -22.92 16.80 -19.56
N SER A 752 -24.25 16.79 -19.38
CA SER A 752 -24.88 17.66 -18.37
C SER A 752 -24.54 17.19 -16.94
N PRO A 753 -24.43 18.10 -15.95
CA PRO A 753 -24.24 17.70 -14.56
C PRO A 753 -25.24 16.65 -14.08
N GLY A 754 -24.78 15.71 -13.25
CA GLY A 754 -25.55 14.58 -12.70
C GLY A 754 -25.73 13.38 -13.65
N THR A 755 -25.35 13.50 -14.92
CA THR A 755 -25.38 12.35 -15.84
C THR A 755 -24.19 11.42 -15.57
N VAL A 756 -24.42 10.10 -15.68
CA VAL A 756 -23.35 9.10 -15.67
C VAL A 756 -22.39 9.40 -16.82
N LEU A 757 -21.09 9.45 -16.50
CA LEU A 757 -20.07 9.63 -17.52
C LEU A 757 -19.89 8.31 -18.29
N ARG A 758 -19.88 8.40 -19.62
CA ARG A 758 -19.74 7.26 -20.52
C ARG A 758 -18.60 7.48 -21.51
N ASP A 759 -18.01 6.39 -21.95
CA ASP A 759 -16.96 6.40 -22.97
C ASP A 759 -17.52 6.48 -24.39
N GLU A 760 -16.65 6.34 -25.40
CA GLU A 760 -17.03 6.38 -26.80
C GLU A 760 -17.84 5.16 -27.26
N ALA A 761 -17.71 4.01 -26.58
CA ALA A 761 -18.49 2.81 -26.83
C ALA A 761 -19.91 2.92 -26.26
N GLY A 762 -20.12 3.85 -25.33
CA GLY A 762 -21.38 4.06 -24.62
C GLY A 762 -21.41 3.36 -23.26
N ASP A 763 -20.30 2.78 -22.84
CA ASP A 763 -20.16 2.07 -21.58
C ASP A 763 -19.92 3.05 -20.44
N ILE A 764 -20.26 2.65 -19.21
CA ILE A 764 -20.04 3.49 -18.03
C ILE A 764 -18.53 3.63 -17.81
N ALA A 765 -18.03 4.87 -17.84
CA ALA A 765 -16.59 5.12 -17.80
C ALA A 765 -15.93 4.78 -16.45
N PHE A 766 -16.67 5.02 -15.36
CA PHE A 766 -16.21 4.75 -14.00
C PHE A 766 -17.37 4.18 -13.18
N PRO A 767 -17.65 2.87 -13.33
CA PRO A 767 -18.70 2.18 -12.58
C PRO A 767 -18.35 2.07 -11.09
N GLY A 768 -19.36 1.88 -10.25
CA GLY A 768 -19.21 1.88 -8.79
C GLY A 768 -19.74 0.61 -8.16
N GLY A 769 -19.04 0.13 -7.12
CA GLY A 769 -19.37 -1.13 -6.46
C GLY A 769 -20.80 -1.21 -5.91
N LEU A 770 -21.35 -0.12 -5.36
CA LEU A 770 -22.73 -0.12 -4.84
C LEU A 770 -23.74 -0.42 -5.95
N GLU A 771 -23.60 0.22 -7.11
CA GLU A 771 -24.51 0.00 -8.21
C GLU A 771 -24.33 -1.40 -8.85
N ASP A 772 -23.11 -1.95 -8.88
CA ASP A 772 -22.91 -3.36 -9.27
C ASP A 772 -23.66 -4.31 -8.35
N TRP A 773 -23.53 -4.11 -7.03
CA TRP A 773 -24.20 -4.92 -6.03
C TRP A 773 -25.73 -4.82 -6.15
N PHE A 774 -26.26 -3.62 -6.37
CA PHE A 774 -27.69 -3.42 -6.63
C PHE A 774 -28.18 -4.16 -7.88
N THR A 775 -27.40 -4.13 -8.97
CA THR A 775 -27.70 -4.91 -10.18
C THR A 775 -27.73 -6.41 -9.87
N LEU A 776 -26.74 -6.92 -9.14
CA LEU A 776 -26.67 -8.32 -8.73
C LEU A 776 -27.86 -8.73 -7.83
N LEU A 777 -28.27 -7.88 -6.89
CA LEU A 777 -29.48 -8.09 -6.06
C LEU A 777 -30.76 -8.13 -6.92
N ASN A 778 -30.87 -7.23 -7.90
CA ASN A 778 -31.99 -7.21 -8.85
C ASN A 778 -32.03 -8.46 -9.74
N MET A 779 -30.89 -9.11 -10.00
CA MET A 779 -30.80 -10.40 -10.67
C MET A 779 -31.13 -11.59 -9.75
N GLY A 780 -31.30 -11.36 -8.45
CA GLY A 780 -31.63 -12.38 -7.46
C GLY A 780 -30.41 -13.01 -6.78
N HIS A 781 -29.20 -12.48 -7.01
CA HIS A 781 -28.03 -12.89 -6.25
C HIS A 781 -28.07 -12.34 -4.82
N ARG A 782 -27.46 -13.05 -3.88
CA ARG A 782 -27.44 -12.71 -2.46
C ARG A 782 -26.01 -12.67 -1.96
N PHE A 783 -25.35 -11.54 -2.18
CA PHE A 783 -24.01 -11.28 -1.69
C PHE A 783 -24.04 -10.31 -0.52
N THR A 784 -23.22 -10.56 0.48
CA THR A 784 -23.04 -9.61 1.58
C THR A 784 -22.14 -8.48 1.12
N ALA A 785 -22.62 -7.24 1.21
CA ALA A 785 -21.78 -6.08 1.00
C ALA A 785 -21.05 -5.72 2.31
N THR A 786 -19.73 -5.57 2.24
CA THR A 786 -18.88 -5.25 3.39
C THR A 786 -18.17 -3.91 3.18
N GLY A 787 -17.67 -3.36 4.28
CA GLY A 787 -16.66 -2.31 4.23
C GLY A 787 -15.55 -2.56 5.25
N ASN A 788 -14.30 -2.45 4.81
CA ASN A 788 -13.11 -2.73 5.60
C ASN A 788 -11.99 -1.72 5.29
N SER A 789 -10.98 -1.64 6.15
CA SER A 789 -9.99 -0.55 6.07
C SER A 789 -8.93 -0.76 5.01
N ASP A 790 -8.54 -2.01 4.73
CA ASP A 790 -7.43 -2.34 3.84
C ASP A 790 -6.16 -1.55 4.21
N SER A 791 -5.93 -1.48 5.52
CA SER A 791 -4.92 -0.61 6.08
C SER A 791 -3.54 -1.24 6.01
N HIS A 792 -2.54 -0.43 5.62
CA HIS A 792 -1.16 -0.85 5.46
C HIS A 792 -0.20 -0.16 6.44
N GLU A 793 -0.56 1.03 6.89
CA GLU A 793 0.21 1.82 7.86
C GLU A 793 -0.71 2.56 8.85
N LEU A 794 -0.12 3.27 9.81
CA LEU A 794 -0.85 3.94 10.89
C LEU A 794 -1.83 5.03 10.40
N LEU A 795 -1.53 5.67 9.27
CA LEU A 795 -2.38 6.71 8.67
C LEU A 795 -3.54 6.12 7.87
N ASP A 796 -3.47 4.84 7.51
CA ASP A 796 -4.62 4.06 7.05
C ASP A 796 -5.25 3.48 8.31
N GLU A 797 -6.09 4.24 9.01
CA GLU A 797 -6.56 3.79 10.32
C GLU A 797 -7.36 2.48 10.23
N CYS A 798 -7.03 1.52 11.11
CA CYS A 798 -7.77 0.27 11.23
C CYS A 798 -9.27 0.55 11.44
N ALA A 799 -10.11 -0.23 10.77
CA ALA A 799 -11.56 -0.22 10.89
C ALA A 799 -12.27 1.06 10.40
N TYR A 800 -11.67 1.75 9.42
CA TYR A 800 -12.32 2.83 8.67
C TYR A 800 -12.30 2.56 7.15
N PRO A 801 -13.39 2.01 6.61
CA PRO A 801 -14.61 1.52 7.29
C PRO A 801 -14.42 0.16 8.00
N ARG A 802 -15.48 -0.27 8.68
CA ARG A 802 -15.63 -1.57 9.33
C ARG A 802 -16.99 -2.18 9.03
N THR A 803 -17.11 -3.47 9.31
CA THR A 803 -18.34 -4.23 9.15
C THR A 803 -18.80 -4.80 10.49
N TYR A 804 -20.02 -4.46 10.92
CA TYR A 804 -20.65 -5.08 12.08
C TYR A 804 -21.40 -6.34 11.70
N THR A 805 -21.26 -7.39 12.50
CA THR A 805 -22.00 -8.65 12.36
C THR A 805 -22.71 -9.02 13.67
N PRO A 806 -23.92 -9.60 13.63
CA PRO A 806 -24.63 -9.99 14.84
C PRO A 806 -23.95 -11.20 15.49
N ALA A 807 -23.87 -11.18 16.82
CA ALA A 807 -23.38 -12.30 17.62
C ALA A 807 -24.21 -12.47 18.90
N THR A 808 -24.35 -13.71 19.37
CA THR A 808 -24.99 -14.00 20.65
C THR A 808 -24.14 -13.55 21.84
N ASN A 809 -22.83 -13.39 21.62
CA ASN A 809 -21.89 -12.84 22.59
C ASN A 809 -20.91 -11.89 21.90
N ASP A 810 -21.07 -10.61 22.18
CA ASP A 810 -20.28 -9.50 21.61
C ASP A 810 -18.99 -9.20 22.39
N LYS A 811 -18.63 -10.02 23.38
CA LYS A 811 -17.39 -9.81 24.15
C LYS A 811 -16.22 -10.49 23.46
N PRO A 812 -15.13 -9.76 23.11
CA PRO A 812 -14.01 -10.28 22.35
C PRO A 812 -13.51 -11.67 22.74
N PRO A 813 -13.26 -12.02 24.02
CA PRO A 813 -12.74 -13.34 24.37
C PRO A 813 -13.73 -14.51 24.18
N LYS A 814 -14.95 -14.24 23.72
CA LYS A 814 -16.05 -15.21 23.62
C LYS A 814 -16.83 -15.11 22.30
N ILE A 815 -16.32 -14.39 21.31
CA ILE A 815 -16.94 -14.32 19.99
C ILE A 815 -16.75 -15.68 19.30
N ASP A 816 -17.84 -16.27 18.81
CA ASP A 816 -17.76 -17.47 17.97
C ASP A 816 -17.54 -17.06 16.51
N GLU A 817 -16.38 -17.42 15.94
CA GLU A 817 -16.04 -17.17 14.54
C GLU A 817 -17.14 -17.68 13.58
N LEU A 818 -17.83 -18.77 13.92
CA LEU A 818 -18.88 -19.35 13.08
C LEU A 818 -20.16 -18.50 13.03
N GLU A 819 -20.44 -17.69 14.04
CA GLU A 819 -21.57 -16.73 13.98
C GLU A 819 -21.27 -15.61 12.98
N ILE A 820 -20.00 -15.18 12.90
CA ILE A 820 -19.53 -14.20 11.91
C ILE A 820 -19.58 -14.79 10.49
N VAL A 821 -19.14 -16.04 10.32
CA VAL A 821 -19.26 -16.76 9.04
C VAL A 821 -20.73 -16.88 8.62
N ASP A 822 -21.63 -17.25 9.54
CA ASP A 822 -23.06 -17.36 9.25
C ASP A 822 -23.66 -15.99 8.92
N ALA A 823 -23.27 -14.92 9.63
CA ALA A 823 -23.69 -13.56 9.31
C ALA A 823 -23.25 -13.14 7.89
N MET A 824 -21.99 -13.37 7.53
CA MET A 824 -21.43 -13.05 6.22
C MET A 824 -22.03 -13.89 5.10
N LYS A 825 -22.43 -15.14 5.34
CA LYS A 825 -23.10 -15.97 4.31
C LYS A 825 -24.58 -15.65 4.14
N ASN A 826 -25.19 -14.98 5.11
CA ASN A 826 -26.62 -14.67 5.11
C ASN A 826 -26.93 -13.16 5.10
N GLN A 827 -26.01 -12.32 4.59
CA GLN A 827 -26.24 -10.87 4.43
C GLN A 827 -26.61 -10.13 5.73
N ARG A 828 -26.16 -10.63 6.88
CA ARG A 828 -26.42 -10.01 8.18
C ARG A 828 -25.24 -9.15 8.59
N ALA A 829 -25.05 -8.03 7.90
CA ALA A 829 -23.90 -7.16 8.13
C ALA A 829 -24.25 -5.68 7.90
N LEU A 830 -23.60 -4.79 8.67
CA LEU A 830 -23.67 -3.33 8.51
C LEU A 830 -22.27 -2.80 8.20
N ALA A 831 -22.08 -2.14 7.06
CA ALA A 831 -20.83 -1.48 6.73
C ALA A 831 -20.89 0.01 7.14
N THR A 832 -19.86 0.50 7.81
CA THR A 832 -19.83 1.89 8.32
C THR A 832 -18.43 2.38 8.63
N ASN A 833 -18.20 3.69 8.54
CA ASN A 833 -17.04 4.35 9.14
C ASN A 833 -17.40 5.24 10.34
N GLY A 834 -18.64 5.20 10.83
CA GLY A 834 -19.13 6.09 11.88
C GLY A 834 -20.59 5.90 12.27
N PRO A 835 -21.56 6.17 11.38
CA PRO A 835 -22.98 6.01 11.69
C PRO A 835 -23.35 4.55 11.97
N PHE A 836 -24.09 4.28 13.04
CA PHE A 836 -24.60 2.94 13.34
C PHE A 836 -26.11 2.88 13.05
N LEU A 837 -26.52 1.91 12.23
CA LEU A 837 -27.90 1.72 11.79
C LEU A 837 -28.44 0.39 12.32
N ASP A 838 -29.50 0.45 13.11
CA ASP A 838 -30.32 -0.71 13.47
C ASP A 838 -31.67 -0.58 12.76
N VAL A 839 -31.94 -1.48 11.81
CA VAL A 839 -33.07 -1.41 10.90
C VAL A 839 -33.87 -2.70 10.95
N ARG A 840 -35.19 -2.55 11.05
CA ARG A 840 -36.16 -3.64 10.85
C ARG A 840 -37.18 -3.27 9.81
N VAL A 841 -37.54 -4.21 8.93
CA VAL A 841 -38.63 -4.05 7.96
C VAL A 841 -39.59 -5.21 8.15
N GLY A 842 -40.87 -4.94 8.39
CA GLY A 842 -41.85 -5.98 8.72
C GLY A 842 -41.48 -6.80 9.97
N GLY A 843 -40.68 -6.23 10.87
CA GLY A 843 -40.21 -6.85 12.11
C GLY A 843 -38.95 -7.72 11.99
N VAL A 844 -38.36 -7.86 10.80
CA VAL A 844 -37.13 -8.66 10.57
C VAL A 844 -35.94 -7.78 10.20
N GLY A 845 -34.73 -8.28 10.42
CA GLY A 845 -33.47 -7.55 10.18
C GLY A 845 -32.80 -7.86 8.84
N MET A 846 -31.58 -7.33 8.67
CA MET A 846 -30.74 -7.55 7.47
C MET A 846 -30.59 -9.05 7.15
N GLY A 847 -30.66 -9.40 5.87
CA GLY A 847 -30.57 -10.77 5.37
C GLY A 847 -31.87 -11.58 5.43
N GLU A 848 -32.84 -11.18 6.26
CA GLU A 848 -34.12 -11.86 6.42
C GLU A 848 -35.16 -11.40 5.38
N THR A 849 -36.28 -12.14 5.29
CA THR A 849 -37.40 -11.85 4.38
C THR A 849 -38.65 -11.48 5.16
N ALA A 850 -39.16 -10.26 4.98
CA ALA A 850 -40.42 -9.78 5.51
C ALA A 850 -41.60 -10.19 4.60
N SER A 851 -42.79 -10.41 5.17
CA SER A 851 -44.01 -10.65 4.39
C SER A 851 -44.80 -9.35 4.18
N ALA A 852 -45.19 -9.07 2.94
CA ALA A 852 -45.97 -7.88 2.55
C ALA A 852 -47.34 -8.23 1.95
N SER A 853 -48.06 -9.20 2.55
CA SER A 853 -49.33 -9.74 2.04
C SER A 853 -50.47 -8.72 1.79
N ASN A 854 -50.35 -7.50 2.30
CA ASN A 854 -51.28 -6.38 2.15
C ASN A 854 -50.77 -5.26 1.20
N GLY A 855 -49.65 -5.47 0.50
CA GLY A 855 -49.07 -4.52 -0.46
C GLY A 855 -48.11 -3.48 0.11
N GLY A 856 -47.73 -3.60 1.39
CA GLY A 856 -46.72 -2.73 2.00
C GLY A 856 -46.25 -3.22 3.37
N VAL A 857 -45.07 -2.76 3.80
CA VAL A 857 -44.45 -3.11 5.10
C VAL A 857 -43.94 -1.87 5.81
N ASP A 858 -43.97 -1.91 7.14
CA ASP A 858 -43.42 -0.83 7.95
C ASP A 858 -41.93 -1.07 8.24
N ALA A 859 -41.12 -0.02 8.12
CA ALA A 859 -39.70 -0.01 8.47
C ALA A 859 -39.46 0.83 9.72
N GLU A 860 -38.69 0.29 10.65
CA GLU A 860 -38.18 0.96 11.84
C GLU A 860 -36.68 1.18 11.65
N VAL A 861 -36.25 2.44 11.63
CA VAL A 861 -34.83 2.82 11.49
C VAL A 861 -34.38 3.55 12.73
N ARG A 862 -33.38 3.01 13.43
CA ARG A 862 -32.66 3.67 14.54
C ARG A 862 -31.26 4.04 14.07
N VAL A 863 -30.92 5.32 14.22
CA VAL A 863 -29.59 5.86 13.90
C VAL A 863 -28.89 6.22 15.20
N GLN A 864 -27.63 5.81 15.35
CA GLN A 864 -26.74 6.21 16.43
C GLN A 864 -25.42 6.74 15.84
N SER A 865 -24.77 7.69 16.51
CA SER A 865 -23.41 8.12 16.17
C SER A 865 -22.75 8.77 17.39
N ALA A 866 -21.41 8.69 17.47
CA ALA A 866 -20.68 9.43 18.48
C ALA A 866 -20.84 10.96 18.28
N PRO A 867 -20.76 11.79 19.35
CA PRO A 867 -21.01 13.23 19.24
C PRO A 867 -20.09 14.01 18.29
N TRP A 868 -18.95 13.44 17.92
CA TRP A 868 -17.99 14.02 16.98
C TRP A 868 -18.28 13.62 15.52
N ILE A 869 -19.25 12.74 15.27
CA ILE A 869 -19.68 12.23 13.96
C ILE A 869 -21.05 12.82 13.62
N GLU A 870 -21.12 13.69 12.62
CA GLU A 870 -22.37 14.37 12.20
C GLU A 870 -23.04 13.59 11.06
N VAL A 871 -24.25 13.08 11.30
CA VAL A 871 -25.10 12.44 10.29
C VAL A 871 -26.15 13.45 9.85
N ASP A 872 -26.20 13.76 8.56
CA ASP A 872 -27.11 14.75 8.00
C ASP A 872 -28.42 14.12 7.51
N ARG A 873 -28.36 12.93 6.92
CA ARG A 873 -29.53 12.27 6.33
C ARG A 873 -29.43 10.75 6.31
N VAL A 874 -30.59 10.11 6.24
CA VAL A 874 -30.77 8.71 5.89
C VAL A 874 -31.50 8.61 4.55
N ARG A 875 -31.09 7.70 3.68
CA ARG A 875 -31.74 7.39 2.39
C ARG A 875 -32.32 5.98 2.44
N MET A 876 -33.52 5.82 1.87
CA MET A 876 -34.16 4.52 1.68
C MET A 876 -34.11 4.16 0.20
N ILE A 877 -33.44 3.06 -0.11
CA ILE A 877 -33.28 2.52 -1.46
C ILE A 877 -34.10 1.25 -1.57
N VAL A 878 -34.95 1.16 -2.59
CA VAL A 878 -35.75 -0.03 -2.89
C VAL A 878 -35.45 -0.46 -4.33
N ASN A 879 -34.96 -1.68 -4.50
CA ASN A 879 -34.58 -2.22 -5.83
C ASN A 879 -33.61 -1.32 -6.63
N GLY A 880 -32.75 -0.58 -5.91
CA GLY A 880 -31.75 0.33 -6.45
C GLY A 880 -32.27 1.72 -6.84
N GLU A 881 -33.54 2.01 -6.57
CA GLU A 881 -34.10 3.34 -6.70
C GLU A 881 -34.17 4.04 -5.33
N LEU A 882 -33.75 5.31 -5.28
CA LEU A 882 -33.98 6.15 -4.11
C LEU A 882 -35.49 6.43 -4.00
N VAL A 883 -36.11 5.92 -2.94
CA VAL A 883 -37.56 6.10 -2.70
C VAL A 883 -37.83 7.25 -1.74
N ASP A 884 -37.00 7.43 -0.71
CA ASP A 884 -37.16 8.52 0.26
C ASP A 884 -35.83 8.94 0.90
N SER A 885 -35.77 10.16 1.43
CA SER A 885 -34.62 10.68 2.16
C SER A 885 -35.05 11.57 3.34
N PHE A 886 -34.52 11.26 4.51
CA PHE A 886 -34.88 11.87 5.79
C PHE A 886 -33.71 12.65 6.36
N ALA A 887 -33.93 13.91 6.74
CA ALA A 887 -32.93 14.64 7.50
C ALA A 887 -32.86 14.14 8.94
N VAL A 888 -31.66 13.88 9.45
CA VAL A 888 -31.43 13.56 10.86
C VAL A 888 -31.40 14.89 11.61
N ALA A 889 -32.32 15.08 12.57
CA ALA A 889 -32.43 16.36 13.26
C ALA A 889 -31.17 16.62 14.10
N ALA A 890 -30.57 17.82 13.97
CA ALA A 890 -29.34 18.26 14.64
C ALA A 890 -29.44 18.43 16.17
N LYS A 891 -30.17 17.55 16.87
CA LYS A 891 -30.28 17.51 18.32
C LYS A 891 -29.17 16.65 18.92
N ALA A 892 -27.92 17.01 18.68
CA ALA A 892 -26.76 16.45 19.38
C ALA A 892 -25.62 17.48 19.47
N ARG A 893 -25.91 18.72 19.88
CA ARG A 893 -24.88 19.79 19.95
C ARG A 893 -24.46 20.19 21.37
N ALA A 894 -24.62 19.32 22.38
CA ALA A 894 -24.28 19.68 23.76
C ALA A 894 -23.79 18.50 24.63
N CYS A 895 -22.68 17.85 24.26
CA CYS A 895 -22.00 16.88 25.15
C CYS A 895 -20.50 17.12 25.37
N VAL A 896 -19.86 18.08 24.68
CA VAL A 896 -18.46 18.42 24.98
C VAL A 896 -18.40 19.16 26.34
N GLY A 897 -18.04 18.44 27.40
CA GLY A 897 -17.74 19.00 28.74
C GLY A 897 -18.91 19.14 29.73
N ARG A 898 -19.99 18.33 29.66
CA ARG A 898 -21.10 18.36 30.65
C ARG A 898 -21.49 16.97 31.19
N ASN A 899 -22.25 16.99 32.28
CA ASN A 899 -22.71 15.86 33.12
C ASN A 899 -23.19 14.61 32.32
N PRO A 900 -22.63 13.41 32.58
CA PRO A 900 -22.93 12.15 31.86
C PRO A 900 -24.42 11.79 31.76
N ALA A 901 -25.20 12.04 32.81
CA ALA A 901 -26.63 11.71 32.84
C ALA A 901 -27.49 12.49 31.81
N TYR A 902 -26.94 13.53 31.17
CA TYR A 902 -27.62 14.28 30.10
C TYR A 902 -27.27 13.73 28.69
N CYS A 903 -26.15 13.02 28.56
CA CYS A 903 -25.68 12.47 27.29
C CYS A 903 -26.33 11.12 26.96
N ASP A 904 -26.66 10.30 27.98
CA ASP A 904 -27.43 9.06 27.82
C ASP A 904 -28.77 9.27 27.10
N THR A 905 -29.42 10.43 27.30
CA THR A 905 -30.70 10.78 26.62
C THR A 905 -30.56 11.28 25.18
N LEU A 906 -29.35 11.63 24.72
CA LEU A 906 -29.11 12.24 23.41
C LEU A 906 -28.76 11.19 22.33
N VAL A 907 -28.01 10.15 22.69
CA VAL A 907 -27.60 9.03 21.82
C VAL A 907 -28.80 8.23 21.32
N ASP A 908 -29.79 8.03 22.19
CA ASP A 908 -31.06 7.37 21.85
C ASP A 908 -31.97 8.17 20.90
N SER A 909 -31.58 9.40 20.52
CA SER A 909 -32.51 10.39 19.95
C SER A 909 -32.14 10.98 18.59
N LEU A 910 -31.11 10.49 17.88
CA LEU A 910 -30.84 10.96 16.50
C LEU A 910 -32.06 10.70 15.58
N GLY A 911 -32.83 9.65 15.87
CA GLY A 911 -34.20 9.48 15.37
C GLY A 911 -34.60 8.01 15.31
N SER A 912 -35.85 7.74 15.66
CA SER A 912 -36.57 6.53 15.24
C SER A 912 -37.62 6.96 14.22
N PHE A 913 -37.59 6.35 13.05
CA PHE A 913 -38.54 6.63 11.98
C PHE A 913 -39.36 5.38 11.68
N GLY A 914 -40.68 5.53 11.64
CA GLY A 914 -41.59 4.54 11.06
C GLY A 914 -41.87 4.94 9.62
N LEU A 915 -41.51 4.09 8.66
CA LEU A 915 -41.67 4.34 7.23
C LEU A 915 -42.56 3.27 6.61
N HIS A 916 -43.47 3.65 5.73
CA HIS A 916 -44.24 2.68 4.97
C HIS A 916 -43.57 2.44 3.61
N VAL A 917 -43.28 1.18 3.29
CA VAL A 917 -42.71 0.77 2.02
C VAL A 917 -43.79 0.09 1.19
N ASP A 918 -44.28 0.76 0.15
CA ASP A 918 -45.20 0.18 -0.81
C ASP A 918 -44.48 -0.82 -1.71
N VAL A 919 -44.95 -2.06 -1.78
CA VAL A 919 -44.36 -3.12 -2.61
C VAL A 919 -45.41 -3.81 -3.46
N ALA A 920 -45.27 -3.70 -4.79
CA ALA A 920 -46.14 -4.37 -5.76
C ALA A 920 -45.58 -5.72 -6.25
N LYS A 921 -44.30 -5.99 -5.94
CA LYS A 921 -43.53 -7.18 -6.29
C LYS A 921 -42.46 -7.38 -5.24
N ASP A 922 -41.88 -8.57 -5.21
CA ASP A 922 -40.72 -8.86 -4.38
C ASP A 922 -39.67 -7.78 -4.53
N SER A 923 -39.13 -7.37 -3.39
CA SER A 923 -38.25 -6.21 -3.32
C SER A 923 -37.17 -6.42 -2.28
N TRP A 924 -36.06 -5.72 -2.41
CA TRP A 924 -35.07 -5.56 -1.35
C TRP A 924 -35.00 -4.08 -0.96
N VAL A 925 -34.70 -3.83 0.32
CA VAL A 925 -34.56 -2.49 0.88
C VAL A 925 -33.18 -2.35 1.54
N VAL A 926 -32.50 -1.26 1.22
CA VAL A 926 -31.21 -0.86 1.81
C VAL A 926 -31.35 0.57 2.34
N PHE A 927 -30.71 0.85 3.47
CA PHE A 927 -30.64 2.18 4.05
C PHE A 927 -29.21 2.69 4.06
N GLU A 928 -29.04 3.98 3.81
CA GLU A 928 -27.73 4.65 3.84
C GLU A 928 -27.78 5.85 4.77
N ALA A 929 -26.78 6.01 5.63
CA ALA A 929 -26.59 7.20 6.45
C ALA A 929 -25.40 8.01 5.94
N ILE A 930 -25.60 9.31 5.76
CA ILE A 930 -24.61 10.20 5.13
C ILE A 930 -24.40 11.44 6.00
N GLY A 931 -23.13 11.78 6.24
CA GLY A 931 -22.68 13.05 6.80
C GLY A 931 -21.87 13.87 5.80
N GLU A 932 -21.89 15.20 5.94
CA GLU A 932 -21.19 16.17 5.09
C GLU A 932 -20.04 16.88 5.82
N LYS A 933 -19.87 16.59 7.12
CA LYS A 933 -18.80 17.17 7.93
C LYS A 933 -17.64 16.19 8.05
N SER A 934 -16.43 16.72 7.86
CA SER A 934 -15.19 15.97 8.03
C SER A 934 -15.08 15.35 9.43
N MET A 935 -14.59 14.11 9.48
CA MET A 935 -14.26 13.36 10.70
C MET A 935 -12.88 13.72 11.30
N TRP A 936 -12.24 14.74 10.75
CA TRP A 936 -11.03 15.33 11.28
C TRP A 936 -11.19 15.84 12.73
N PRO A 937 -10.19 15.70 13.61
CA PRO A 937 -8.86 15.11 13.41
C PRO A 937 -8.77 13.65 13.90
N VAL A 938 -9.90 12.99 14.16
CA VAL A 938 -9.88 11.59 14.58
C VAL A 938 -9.47 10.71 13.40
N LEU A 939 -9.91 11.05 12.19
CA LEU A 939 -9.46 10.40 10.95
C LEU A 939 -8.65 11.35 10.09
N THR A 940 -7.58 10.82 9.52
CA THR A 940 -6.79 11.50 8.49
C THR A 940 -7.51 11.40 7.14
N PRO A 941 -7.42 12.42 6.26
CA PRO A 941 -7.89 12.29 4.89
C PRO A 941 -6.91 11.48 4.04
N LEU A 942 -7.37 11.04 2.87
CA LEU A 942 -6.51 10.48 1.82
C LEU A 942 -5.94 11.63 0.98
N GLU A 943 -4.87 12.27 1.46
CA GLU A 943 -4.23 13.41 0.77
C GLU A 943 -3.31 12.98 -0.37
N ILE A 944 -2.61 11.85 -0.19
CA ILE A 944 -1.57 11.35 -1.09
C ILE A 944 -2.00 9.95 -1.58
N PRO A 945 -2.98 9.85 -2.51
CA PRO A 945 -3.52 8.57 -2.94
C PRO A 945 -2.46 7.76 -3.68
N SER A 946 -2.32 6.45 -3.45
CA SER A 946 -1.33 5.62 -4.15
C SER A 946 -1.38 5.83 -5.67
N LEU A 947 -0.21 5.94 -6.31
CA LEU A 947 -0.12 5.79 -7.77
C LEU A 947 -0.78 4.46 -8.13
N GLN A 948 -1.54 4.39 -9.23
CA GLN A 948 -2.15 3.15 -9.71
C GLN A 948 -1.28 2.53 -10.80
N VAL A 949 -1.37 1.21 -11.00
CA VAL A 949 -0.68 0.53 -12.12
C VAL A 949 -1.08 1.16 -13.45
N ALA A 950 -2.36 1.51 -13.62
CA ALA A 950 -2.86 2.22 -14.79
C ALA A 950 -2.19 3.59 -15.02
N ASP A 951 -1.81 4.32 -13.96
CA ASP A 951 -1.11 5.60 -14.08
C ASP A 951 0.32 5.40 -14.62
N ALA A 952 1.01 4.35 -14.15
CA ALA A 952 2.33 3.97 -14.61
C ALA A 952 2.31 3.48 -16.07
N VAL A 953 1.36 2.59 -16.42
CA VAL A 953 1.15 2.12 -17.80
C VAL A 953 0.79 3.29 -18.71
N GLY A 954 -0.09 4.20 -18.26
CA GLY A 954 -0.46 5.42 -18.98
C GLY A 954 0.71 6.36 -19.24
N GLY A 955 1.60 6.54 -18.26
CA GLY A 955 2.83 7.33 -18.43
C GLY A 955 3.76 6.77 -19.51
N ILE A 956 3.91 5.44 -19.58
CA ILE A 956 4.68 4.77 -20.64
C ILE A 956 3.95 4.83 -21.98
N ALA A 957 2.65 4.51 -22.00
CA ALA A 957 1.80 4.50 -23.20
C ALA A 957 1.72 5.88 -23.87
N GLY A 958 1.73 6.96 -23.08
CA GLY A 958 1.76 8.33 -23.57
C GLY A 958 2.94 8.63 -24.49
N ALA A 959 4.10 7.98 -24.29
CA ALA A 959 5.25 8.12 -25.18
C ALA A 959 4.96 7.61 -26.61
N PHE A 960 4.04 6.64 -26.74
CA PHE A 960 3.57 6.09 -28.01
C PHE A 960 2.40 6.89 -28.62
N GLY A 961 2.02 8.01 -28.00
CA GLY A 961 0.85 8.79 -28.41
C GLY A 961 -0.49 8.13 -28.05
N ILE A 962 -0.48 7.10 -27.20
CA ILE A 962 -1.67 6.40 -26.72
C ILE A 962 -2.14 7.13 -25.45
N SER A 963 -3.30 7.81 -25.53
CA SER A 963 -3.95 8.35 -24.34
C SER A 963 -4.80 7.28 -23.68
N LEU A 964 -4.40 6.82 -22.49
CA LEU A 964 -5.23 5.95 -21.65
C LEU A 964 -6.19 6.75 -20.73
N ASN A 965 -6.17 8.08 -20.83
CA ASN A 965 -7.10 8.94 -20.10
C ASN A 965 -7.82 9.90 -21.07
N PRO A 966 -8.87 9.43 -21.78
CA PRO A 966 -9.65 10.27 -22.69
C PRO A 966 -10.47 11.34 -21.95
N PHE A 967 -10.65 11.22 -20.64
CA PHE A 967 -11.47 12.13 -19.83
C PHE A 967 -10.68 13.26 -19.16
N GLY A 968 -9.34 13.27 -19.26
CA GLY A 968 -8.50 14.27 -18.59
C GLY A 968 -8.77 14.32 -17.08
N ASN A 969 -9.08 15.51 -16.55
CA ASN A 969 -9.43 15.70 -15.15
C ASN A 969 -10.92 15.41 -14.85
N LEU A 970 -11.77 15.13 -15.84
CA LEU A 970 -13.18 14.77 -15.63
C LEU A 970 -13.33 13.30 -15.23
N GLN A 971 -12.78 12.95 -14.08
CA GLN A 971 -12.74 11.60 -13.53
C GLN A 971 -12.83 11.65 -12.00
N PRO A 972 -13.11 10.54 -11.31
CA PRO A 972 -13.17 10.51 -9.84
C PRO A 972 -11.92 11.10 -9.19
N ASN A 973 -12.12 11.96 -8.19
CA ASN A 973 -11.01 12.51 -7.40
C ASN A 973 -10.60 11.50 -6.33
N ARG A 974 -9.34 11.04 -6.40
CA ARG A 974 -8.77 10.09 -5.43
C ARG A 974 -8.31 10.76 -4.13
N VAL A 975 -8.23 12.10 -4.10
CA VAL A 975 -8.03 12.85 -2.86
C VAL A 975 -9.36 12.96 -2.14
N THR A 976 -9.48 12.35 -0.96
CA THR A 976 -10.76 12.26 -0.24
C THR A 976 -10.65 12.76 1.19
N VAL A 977 -11.67 13.49 1.62
CA VAL A 977 -11.92 13.80 3.03
C VAL A 977 -12.75 12.66 3.61
N ALA A 978 -12.45 12.24 4.85
CA ALA A 978 -13.24 11.22 5.54
C ALA A 978 -14.57 11.83 6.02
N TYR A 979 -15.67 11.39 5.40
CA TYR A 979 -17.04 11.78 5.77
C TYR A 979 -17.80 10.60 6.37
N PRO A 980 -18.71 10.83 7.33
CA PRO A 980 -19.54 9.77 7.89
C PRO A 980 -20.40 9.10 6.82
N TYR A 981 -20.28 7.78 6.70
CA TYR A 981 -21.04 6.96 5.76
C TYR A 981 -21.31 5.58 6.35
N ALA A 982 -22.55 5.10 6.17
CA ALA A 982 -22.93 3.74 6.48
C ALA A 982 -23.99 3.25 5.49
N PHE A 983 -24.03 1.94 5.25
CA PHE A 983 -25.12 1.30 4.53
C PHE A 983 -25.44 -0.08 5.09
N THR A 984 -26.72 -0.43 5.11
CA THR A 984 -27.18 -1.75 5.54
C THR A 984 -27.04 -2.78 4.43
N ASN A 985 -26.91 -4.06 4.78
CA ASN A 985 -27.25 -5.13 3.85
C ASN A 985 -28.78 -5.19 3.60
N PRO A 986 -29.24 -5.88 2.53
CA PRO A 986 -30.65 -5.87 2.15
C PRO A 986 -31.52 -6.55 3.19
N ILE A 987 -32.70 -5.99 3.40
CA ILE A 987 -33.85 -6.69 3.97
C ILE A 987 -34.78 -7.02 2.81
N PHE A 988 -35.12 -8.30 2.66
CA PHE A 988 -35.95 -8.76 1.55
C PHE A 988 -37.42 -8.66 1.90
N ILE A 989 -38.26 -8.48 0.90
CA ILE A 989 -39.71 -8.40 1.03
C ILE A 989 -40.33 -9.38 0.03
N ASP A 990 -41.08 -10.34 0.56
CA ASP A 990 -41.94 -11.25 -0.17
C ASP A 990 -43.33 -10.62 -0.32
N ALA A 991 -43.64 -10.16 -1.54
CA ALA A 991 -44.89 -9.47 -1.84
C ALA A 991 -45.99 -10.40 -2.36
N ASP A 992 -45.62 -11.55 -2.95
CA ASP A 992 -46.59 -12.50 -3.50
C ASP A 992 -46.97 -13.63 -2.52
N GLY A 993 -46.25 -13.74 -1.41
CA GLY A 993 -46.52 -14.65 -0.29
C GLY A 993 -46.05 -16.08 -0.54
N ASP A 994 -45.15 -16.31 -1.49
CA ASP A 994 -44.61 -17.65 -1.81
C ASP A 994 -43.43 -18.07 -0.90
N GLY A 995 -42.94 -17.16 -0.06
CA GLY A 995 -41.85 -17.37 0.88
C GLY A 995 -40.45 -17.26 0.27
N ALA A 996 -40.31 -16.92 -1.01
CA ALA A 996 -39.05 -16.82 -1.73
C ALA A 996 -38.92 -15.47 -2.45
N PHE A 997 -37.89 -14.69 -2.11
CA PHE A 997 -37.57 -13.48 -2.86
C PHE A 997 -37.14 -13.82 -4.29
N ARG A 998 -37.75 -13.15 -5.27
CA ARG A 998 -37.32 -13.16 -6.67
C ARG A 998 -36.77 -11.79 -7.09
N GLY A 999 -35.60 -11.80 -7.71
CA GLY A 999 -34.99 -10.60 -8.27
C GLY A 999 -35.94 -9.87 -9.23
N THR A 1000 -35.89 -8.54 -9.22
CA THR A 1000 -36.78 -7.69 -10.01
C THR A 1000 -36.44 -7.60 -11.50
N GLY A 1001 -35.33 -8.20 -11.92
CA GLY A 1001 -34.71 -8.01 -13.24
C GLY A 1001 -33.96 -6.68 -13.33
N THR A 1002 -33.04 -6.58 -14.29
CA THR A 1002 -32.31 -5.34 -14.57
C THR A 1002 -33.21 -4.37 -15.34
N SER A 1003 -33.33 -3.12 -14.87
CA SER A 1003 -34.25 -2.13 -15.46
C SER A 1003 -33.59 -1.17 -16.46
N GLY A 1004 -32.26 -1.23 -16.64
CA GLY A 1004 -31.49 -0.37 -17.54
C GLY A 1004 -31.62 1.14 -17.24
N LEU A 1005 -32.24 1.51 -16.11
CA LEU A 1005 -32.40 2.88 -15.64
C LEU A 1005 -31.34 3.11 -14.57
N GLY A 1006 -30.60 4.23 -14.68
CA GLY A 1006 -29.56 4.59 -13.74
C GLY A 1006 -30.06 4.49 -12.29
N LEU A 1007 -29.57 3.48 -11.59
CA LEU A 1007 -29.85 3.25 -10.18
C LEU A 1007 -29.46 4.53 -9.43
N THR A 1008 -30.32 4.97 -8.51
CA THR A 1008 -30.23 6.23 -7.73
C THR A 1008 -30.34 7.59 -8.49
N SER A 1009 -30.67 7.62 -9.78
CA SER A 1009 -30.59 8.82 -10.66
C SER A 1009 -31.47 10.05 -10.36
N ARG A 1010 -32.31 10.08 -9.32
CA ARG A 1010 -33.39 11.09 -9.22
C ARG A 1010 -33.17 12.34 -8.38
N ASP A 1011 -32.07 12.52 -7.64
CA ASP A 1011 -32.05 13.60 -6.63
C ASP A 1011 -30.79 14.47 -6.47
N GLU A 1012 -29.74 14.33 -7.30
CA GLU A 1012 -28.59 15.24 -7.17
C GLU A 1012 -28.93 16.70 -7.56
N GLY A 1013 -30.06 16.95 -8.23
CA GLY A 1013 -30.48 18.29 -8.66
C GLY A 1013 -31.55 19.01 -7.80
N ARG A 1014 -31.95 18.48 -6.63
CA ARG A 1014 -33.13 19.00 -5.90
C ARG A 1014 -32.99 19.24 -4.40
N VAL A 1015 -31.82 19.68 -3.92
CA VAL A 1015 -31.72 20.38 -2.62
C VAL A 1015 -31.67 21.91 -2.83
N ALA A 1016 -32.69 22.45 -3.50
CA ALA A 1016 -32.89 23.89 -3.58
C ALA A 1016 -33.61 24.38 -2.32
N GLY A 1017 -32.86 24.75 -1.28
CA GLY A 1017 -33.51 25.09 0.00
C GLY A 1017 -32.74 25.86 1.07
N LYS A 1018 -31.49 26.32 0.86
CA LYS A 1018 -30.87 27.41 1.62
C LYS A 1018 -29.53 27.78 0.97
N LYS A 1019 -29.41 29.01 0.50
CA LYS A 1019 -28.16 29.57 -0.02
C LYS A 1019 -27.13 29.71 1.11
N THR A 1020 -26.39 28.65 1.43
CA THR A 1020 -25.04 28.76 1.97
C THR A 1020 -24.15 29.06 0.77
N ARG A 1021 -23.51 30.24 0.76
CA ARG A 1021 -22.49 30.59 -0.24
C ARG A 1021 -21.30 29.67 -0.01
N VAL A 1022 -21.26 28.56 -0.73
CA VAL A 1022 -20.02 27.84 -1.02
C VAL A 1022 -19.24 28.72 -2.00
N PRO A 1023 -17.99 29.12 -1.72
CA PRO A 1023 -17.17 29.80 -2.71
C PRO A 1023 -16.95 28.84 -3.89
N THR A 1024 -17.34 29.26 -5.08
CA THR A 1024 -17.17 28.48 -6.31
C THR A 1024 -15.69 28.38 -6.67
N LEU A 1025 -15.21 27.20 -7.11
CA LEU A 1025 -13.87 27.00 -7.72
C LEU A 1025 -13.58 28.01 -8.85
N MET A 1026 -14.59 28.61 -9.47
CA MET A 1026 -14.43 29.67 -10.46
C MET A 1026 -13.76 30.94 -9.90
N SER A 1027 -13.98 31.26 -8.62
CA SER A 1027 -13.25 32.35 -7.94
C SER A 1027 -11.79 32.01 -7.60
N ILE A 1028 -11.41 30.73 -7.74
CA ILE A 1028 -10.05 30.21 -7.55
C ILE A 1028 -9.24 30.31 -8.86
N PHE A 1029 -9.89 30.27 -10.03
CA PHE A 1029 -9.21 30.37 -11.33
C PHE A 1029 -9.18 31.77 -11.93
N GLU A 1030 -10.13 32.66 -11.61
CA GLU A 1030 -10.10 34.05 -12.12
C GLU A 1030 -8.93 34.89 -11.56
N ALA A 1031 -8.23 34.42 -10.53
CA ALA A 1031 -7.01 35.04 -10.01
C ALA A 1031 -5.73 34.66 -10.78
N PHE A 1032 -5.81 33.74 -11.76
CA PHE A 1032 -4.63 33.28 -12.53
C PHE A 1032 -4.40 34.04 -13.85
N ASP A 1033 -5.34 34.88 -14.32
CA ASP A 1033 -5.23 35.57 -15.61
C ASP A 1033 -4.80 37.06 -15.54
N ASP A 1034 -4.71 37.66 -14.33
CA ASP A 1034 -4.29 39.06 -14.14
C ASP A 1034 -2.93 39.17 -13.42
N ALA A 1035 -1.89 38.55 -13.99
CA ALA A 1035 -0.49 38.88 -13.67
C ALA A 1035 0.48 38.50 -14.81
N ASN A 1036 0.39 39.26 -15.92
CA ASN A 1036 1.58 39.68 -16.67
C ASN A 1036 2.11 40.99 -16.09
#